data_AF-A0AAW9R4G5-F1
#
_entry.id   AF-A0AAW9R4G5-F1
#
_cell.length_a   1.000
_cell.length_b   1.000
_cell.length_c   1.000
_cell.angle_alpha   90.00
_cell.angle_beta   90.00
_cell.angle_gamma   90.00
#
_symmetry.space_group_name_H-M   'P 1'
#
loop_
_entity.id
_entity.type
_entity.pdbx_description
1 polymer ?
#
loop_
_entity_poly.entity_id
_entity_poly.type
_entity_poly.pdbx_seq_one_letter_code
_entity_poly.pdbx_strand_id
1 'polypeptide(L)'
;MMLATDLDGTFLAGHPENRQRLYQLITAHPDIKLVFVTGRGLEVVIPLLSDPSVPTPDYIVCDVGGTVVDGHTLQPIQPLQSQIDQRWPGERVVVDAVASFSGIERQEVPQQRRCSYFCEPGAVTAELRDIARSLGCEVLYSAGRYLDILPKGVNKGSTLTALVRLLGVDDDSVLVAGDTLNDLSMYEQGFVGVCVGESERALLDATADRARVLHARHAGCGGILEAVGHFGFLGTGGVEAELREMETAGRSELVMVYHRLPYEESIQNGRTVRRRPASPNGIIPTLLSFFANGQPGAWVAWSIHDPKSAIPFETHTSVDRDRYPNLVAARVALTKDDVDVFYKRFSKEAFWPTLHTFWERAQFREDDWNVFLEVNRRFAERAAAEAAEGGTVWLHDYNLWMVPAVLRELRPDVKIAFFHHTYFPSADTFNVLPWRREIVGSLLQCDYIGFHIPRQAENFVDVVRGVAPLTVLERRNCAPRFLTYGCAVGLDEMTTAIEVHGRRIGLGAHPVGLDVDRIRTILADPRTVERTTQLRGELEGVRMILSVERLDYTKGTLEKLLAFERLLDEHPELHRKVSLLTVCVPAAAEMTVYDELQTQIEQIVGRINGRFSRVNWAPVKFFFRALPFEEVVSLYTMADVMWITPLRDGLNLVAKEYVAAQVLSGGRGVLVLSEFAGAAAELHGAVLTNPHDTADLTARLYQAIAMNPAEAQSRLRELFAIVEHNDIRMWGEAFIDAVRSSLAADEAAVVKQSEALAA
;
A
#
# COMPACT_ATOMS: atom_id res chain seq x y z
N MET A 1 24.70 22.37 9.99
CA MET A 1 24.08 22.54 11.34
C MET A 1 23.75 21.15 11.87
N MET A 2 23.76 20.92 13.19
CA MET A 2 23.20 19.71 13.78
C MET A 2 21.97 20.06 14.63
N LEU A 3 20.82 19.49 14.31
CA LEU A 3 19.59 19.62 15.09
C LEU A 3 19.44 18.36 15.97
N ALA A 4 19.63 18.50 17.27
CA ALA A 4 19.44 17.44 18.25
C ALA A 4 18.16 17.69 19.05
N THR A 5 17.14 16.86 18.87
CA THR A 5 15.78 17.18 19.33
C THR A 5 15.14 16.01 20.06
N ASP A 6 14.42 16.31 21.14
CA ASP A 6 13.44 15.36 21.66
C ASP A 6 12.28 15.18 20.66
N LEU A 7 11.53 14.08 20.83
CA LEU A 7 10.42 13.72 19.96
C LEU A 7 9.08 14.20 20.51
N ASP A 8 8.80 13.90 21.78
CA ASP A 8 7.51 14.15 22.43
C ASP A 8 7.43 15.63 22.80
N GLY A 9 6.29 16.28 22.57
CA GLY A 9 6.14 17.73 22.83
C GLY A 9 7.04 18.67 22.01
N THR A 10 7.99 18.10 21.25
CA THR A 10 9.03 18.81 20.51
C THR A 10 8.98 18.50 19.01
N PHE A 11 9.70 17.49 18.50
CA PHE A 11 9.81 17.24 17.05
C PHE A 11 8.55 16.63 16.41
N LEU A 12 7.76 15.87 17.17
CA LEU A 12 6.49 15.31 16.68
C LEU A 12 5.29 16.21 17.03
N ALA A 13 5.52 17.35 17.69
CA ALA A 13 4.48 18.22 18.23
C ALA A 13 4.39 19.58 17.50
N GLY A 14 3.46 20.41 17.96
CA GLY A 14 3.16 21.71 17.35
C GLY A 14 2.13 21.62 16.23
N HIS A 15 1.82 22.77 15.62
CA HIS A 15 0.85 22.84 14.53
C HIS A 15 1.31 21.99 13.32
N PRO A 16 0.41 21.23 12.65
CA PRO A 16 0.79 20.39 11.50
C PRO A 16 1.57 21.13 10.42
N GLU A 17 1.18 22.37 10.11
CA GLU A 17 1.89 23.24 9.16
C GLU A 17 3.35 23.50 9.57
N ASN A 18 3.62 23.74 10.86
CA ASN A 18 4.98 23.99 11.33
C ASN A 18 5.84 22.73 11.31
N ARG A 19 5.26 21.55 11.58
CA ARG A 19 5.97 20.28 11.43
C ARG A 19 6.38 20.05 9.99
N GLN A 20 5.44 20.20 9.07
CA GLN A 20 5.69 20.08 7.63
C GLN A 20 6.80 21.03 7.17
N ARG A 21 6.74 22.31 7.57
CA ARG A 21 7.77 23.31 7.25
C ARG A 21 9.15 22.90 7.74
N LEU A 22 9.25 22.40 8.98
CA LEU A 22 10.53 21.94 9.52
C LEU A 22 11.03 20.70 8.77
N TYR A 23 10.15 19.76 8.46
CA TYR A 23 10.52 18.51 7.80
C TYR A 23 11.00 18.76 6.37
N GLN A 24 10.30 19.59 5.61
CA GLN A 24 10.71 20.02 4.27
C GLN A 24 12.06 20.73 4.31
N LEU A 25 12.27 21.62 5.29
CA LEU A 25 13.55 22.31 5.47
C LEU A 25 14.70 21.32 5.69
N ILE A 26 14.52 20.30 6.54
CA ILE A 26 15.53 19.28 6.78
C ILE A 26 15.81 18.48 5.50
N THR A 27 14.76 18.05 4.82
CA THR A 27 14.88 17.27 3.56
C THR A 27 15.55 18.05 2.44
N ALA A 28 15.26 19.35 2.31
CA ALA A 28 15.84 20.23 1.29
C ALA A 28 17.32 20.56 1.55
N HIS A 29 17.77 20.46 2.80
CA HIS A 29 19.13 20.82 3.21
C HIS A 29 19.85 19.62 3.85
N PRO A 30 20.50 18.75 3.05
CA PRO A 30 21.23 17.58 3.55
C PRO A 30 22.43 17.93 4.47
N ASP A 31 22.83 19.21 4.54
CA ASP A 31 23.83 19.71 5.48
C ASP A 31 23.29 19.90 6.91
N ILE A 32 21.97 19.76 7.11
CA ILE A 32 21.33 19.69 8.43
C ILE A 32 21.41 18.23 8.89
N LYS A 33 22.28 17.96 9.87
CA LYS A 33 22.32 16.66 10.54
C LYS A 33 21.24 16.57 11.59
N LEU A 34 20.31 15.63 11.43
CA LEU A 34 19.21 15.42 12.37
C LEU A 34 19.56 14.31 13.37
N VAL A 35 19.40 14.61 14.66
CA VAL A 35 19.62 13.65 15.75
C VAL A 35 18.36 13.59 16.61
N PHE A 36 17.74 12.41 16.68
CA PHE A 36 16.66 12.16 17.65
C PHE A 36 17.28 11.86 19.02
N VAL A 37 16.92 12.63 20.04
CA VAL A 37 17.41 12.47 21.41
C VAL A 37 16.24 12.25 22.36
N THR A 38 15.83 10.99 22.50
CA THR A 38 14.55 10.63 23.11
C THR A 38 14.66 9.73 24.34
N GLY A 39 13.66 9.83 25.23
CA GLY A 39 13.46 8.86 26.30
C GLY A 39 12.83 7.54 25.84
N ARG A 40 12.33 7.46 24.60
CA ARG A 40 11.76 6.24 24.03
C ARG A 40 12.85 5.18 23.83
N GLY A 41 12.50 3.89 23.95
CA GLY A 41 13.37 2.80 23.56
C GLY A 41 13.45 2.66 22.03
N LEU A 42 14.53 2.08 21.51
CA LEU A 42 14.76 1.99 20.06
C LEU A 42 13.58 1.36 19.29
N GLU A 43 12.99 0.28 19.81
CA GLU A 43 11.85 -0.40 19.19
C GLU A 43 10.61 0.50 19.05
N VAL A 44 10.45 1.50 19.92
CA VAL A 44 9.36 2.48 19.86
C VAL A 44 9.65 3.60 18.86
N VAL A 45 10.93 3.82 18.53
CA VAL A 45 11.35 4.80 17.51
C VAL A 45 11.28 4.22 16.10
N ILE A 46 11.56 2.92 15.91
CA ILE A 46 11.56 2.26 14.59
C ILE A 46 10.29 2.52 13.74
N PRO A 47 9.07 2.47 14.30
CA PRO A 47 7.86 2.79 13.53
C PRO A 47 7.87 4.21 12.95
N LEU A 48 8.44 5.21 13.68
CA LEU A 48 8.56 6.58 13.18
C LEU A 48 9.51 6.67 11.99
N LEU A 49 10.59 5.88 11.99
CA LEU A 49 11.53 5.80 10.87
C LEU A 49 10.91 5.13 9.63
N SER A 50 9.83 4.38 9.84
CA SER A 50 9.08 3.76 8.75
C SER A 50 8.06 4.72 8.16
N ASP A 51 7.74 5.84 8.81
CA ASP A 51 6.90 6.90 8.26
C ASP A 51 7.72 7.78 7.30
N PRO A 52 7.48 7.70 5.98
CA PRO A 52 8.24 8.45 4.99
C PRO A 52 8.01 9.97 5.04
N SER A 53 6.99 10.44 5.78
CA SER A 53 6.78 11.88 5.99
C SER A 53 7.68 12.47 7.08
N VAL A 54 8.27 11.63 7.93
CA VAL A 54 9.20 12.04 8.97
C VAL A 54 10.63 11.98 8.41
N PRO A 55 11.41 13.08 8.44
CA PRO A 55 12.79 13.06 8.00
C PRO A 55 13.58 11.99 8.75
N THR A 56 14.31 11.16 8.01
CA THR A 56 15.17 10.14 8.62
C THR A 56 16.32 10.83 9.34
N PRO A 57 16.52 10.59 10.65
CA PRO A 57 17.63 11.16 11.39
C PRO A 57 18.96 10.50 10.95
N ASP A 58 20.06 11.24 10.99
CA ASP A 58 21.41 10.68 10.83
C ASP A 58 21.78 9.78 12.02
N TYR A 59 21.38 10.18 13.23
CA TYR A 59 21.70 9.45 14.46
C TYR A 59 20.51 9.45 15.43
N ILE A 60 20.42 8.41 16.25
CA ILE A 60 19.37 8.25 17.24
C ILE A 60 20.02 7.95 18.59
N VAL A 61 19.78 8.83 19.55
CA VAL A 61 20.07 8.66 20.97
C VAL A 61 18.75 8.32 21.66
N CYS A 62 18.59 7.06 22.09
CA CYS A 62 17.37 6.54 22.71
C CYS A 62 17.67 5.96 24.10
N ASP A 63 16.63 5.48 24.79
CA ASP A 63 16.72 4.99 26.17
C ASP A 63 17.33 6.02 27.13
N VAL A 64 16.97 7.30 26.96
CA VAL A 64 17.52 8.42 27.76
C VAL A 64 19.05 8.55 27.61
N GLY A 65 19.62 8.07 26.49
CA GLY A 65 21.08 8.06 26.26
C GLY A 65 21.74 6.70 26.42
N GLY A 66 21.00 5.66 26.86
CA GLY A 66 21.53 4.30 26.98
C GLY A 66 21.91 3.65 25.63
N THR A 67 21.31 4.11 24.53
CA THR A 67 21.49 3.49 23.22
C THR A 67 21.75 4.56 22.17
N VAL A 68 22.80 4.38 21.35
CA VAL A 68 23.15 5.28 20.25
C VAL A 68 23.37 4.49 18.98
N VAL A 69 22.56 4.79 17.96
CA VAL A 69 22.61 4.11 16.67
C VAL A 69 22.67 5.10 15.51
N ASP A 70 23.20 4.63 14.39
CA ASP A 70 23.04 5.25 13.08
C ASP A 70 21.57 5.18 12.66
N GLY A 71 20.98 6.30 12.23
CA GLY A 71 19.55 6.37 11.97
C GLY A 71 19.09 5.66 10.69
N HIS A 72 20.01 5.42 9.74
CA HIS A 72 19.69 4.70 8.50
C HIS A 72 19.85 3.19 8.65
N THR A 73 20.91 2.75 9.33
CA THR A 73 21.27 1.34 9.44
C THR A 73 20.86 0.69 10.75
N LEU A 74 20.51 1.51 11.77
CA LEU A 74 20.27 1.11 13.15
C LEU A 74 21.45 0.38 13.81
N GLN A 75 22.65 0.49 13.22
CA GLN A 75 23.85 -0.07 13.80
C GLN A 75 24.35 0.79 14.96
N PRO A 76 24.82 0.18 16.07
CA PRO A 76 25.34 0.94 17.18
C PRO A 76 26.58 1.77 16.81
N ILE A 77 26.62 3.02 17.26
CA ILE A 77 27.76 3.91 17.03
C ILE A 77 28.92 3.54 17.95
N GLN A 78 30.03 3.08 17.38
CA GLN A 78 31.24 2.73 18.13
C GLN A 78 32.30 3.85 18.08
N PRO A 79 33.14 4.02 19.13
CA PRO A 79 33.21 3.22 20.36
C PRO A 79 32.17 3.61 21.44
N LEU A 80 31.30 4.57 21.15
CA LEU A 80 30.37 5.16 22.12
C LEU A 80 29.47 4.12 22.79
N GLN A 81 28.82 3.25 22.00
CA GLN A 81 27.95 2.21 22.55
C GLN A 81 28.71 1.23 23.46
N SER A 82 29.91 0.79 23.07
CA SER A 82 30.73 -0.12 23.89
C SER A 82 31.09 0.49 25.25
N GLN A 83 31.33 1.80 25.30
CA GLN A 83 31.60 2.49 26.57
C GLN A 83 30.38 2.54 27.48
N ILE A 84 29.17 2.66 26.92
CA ILE A 84 27.92 2.57 27.68
C ILE A 84 27.71 1.15 28.19
N ASP A 85 27.90 0.14 27.33
CA ASP A 85 27.74 -1.27 27.67
C ASP A 85 28.64 -1.68 28.83
N GLN A 86 29.89 -1.20 28.87
CA GLN A 86 30.84 -1.47 29.96
C GLN A 86 30.41 -0.93 31.32
N ARG A 87 29.53 0.09 31.34
CA ARG A 87 29.02 0.70 32.59
C ARG A 87 27.69 0.10 33.03
N TRP A 88 27.02 -0.68 32.17
CA TRP A 88 25.71 -1.24 32.49
C TRP A 88 25.84 -2.59 33.22
N PRO A 89 25.36 -2.72 34.47
CA PRO A 89 25.46 -3.97 35.23
C PRO A 89 24.53 -5.09 34.73
N GLY A 90 23.64 -4.79 33.78
CA GLY A 90 22.63 -5.71 33.28
C GLY A 90 21.26 -5.49 33.92
N GLU A 91 20.21 -5.65 33.12
CA GLU A 91 18.81 -5.40 33.52
C GLU A 91 18.41 -6.24 34.72
N ARG A 92 18.74 -7.54 34.71
CA ARG A 92 18.35 -8.46 35.78
C ARG A 92 18.91 -8.05 37.14
N VAL A 93 20.15 -7.58 37.17
CA VAL A 93 20.82 -7.12 38.40
C VAL A 93 20.10 -5.92 38.99
N VAL A 94 19.70 -4.96 38.14
CA VAL A 94 18.96 -3.77 38.59
C VAL A 94 17.56 -4.14 39.08
N VAL A 95 16.83 -4.97 38.33
CA VAL A 95 15.47 -5.40 38.69
C VAL A 95 15.47 -6.15 40.03
N ASP A 96 16.39 -7.11 40.22
CA ASP A 96 16.48 -7.88 41.48
C ASP A 96 16.83 -6.98 42.67
N ALA A 97 17.68 -5.96 42.48
CA ALA A 97 18.06 -5.01 43.54
C ALA A 97 16.92 -4.06 43.93
N VAL A 98 16.04 -3.72 42.98
CA VAL A 98 14.92 -2.78 43.21
C VAL A 98 13.64 -3.50 43.64
N ALA A 99 13.52 -4.82 43.41
CA ALA A 99 12.32 -5.60 43.71
C ALA A 99 11.85 -5.55 45.19
N SER A 100 12.74 -5.21 46.12
CA SER A 100 12.42 -5.10 47.55
C SER A 100 11.80 -3.76 47.97
N PHE A 101 11.80 -2.76 47.09
CA PHE A 101 11.24 -1.44 47.37
C PHE A 101 9.73 -1.40 47.08
N SER A 102 8.94 -0.96 48.05
CA SER A 102 7.50 -0.77 47.91
C SER A 102 7.14 0.50 47.14
N GLY A 103 6.01 0.50 46.43
CA GLY A 103 5.52 1.67 45.70
C GLY A 103 6.26 1.93 44.39
N ILE A 104 6.93 0.90 43.85
CA ILE A 104 7.66 0.95 42.58
C ILE A 104 7.19 -0.22 41.70
N GLU A 105 6.62 0.10 40.54
CA GLU A 105 6.08 -0.87 39.58
C GLU A 105 6.87 -0.77 38.27
N ARG A 106 7.37 -1.90 37.77
CA ARG A 106 8.17 -1.92 36.55
C ARG A 106 7.30 -1.66 35.32
N GLN A 107 7.79 -0.82 34.41
CA GLN A 107 7.13 -0.61 33.11
C GLN A 107 7.43 -1.76 32.15
N GLU A 108 6.38 -2.38 31.59
CA GLU A 108 6.49 -3.44 30.57
C GLU A 108 6.60 -2.83 29.16
N VAL A 109 7.70 -2.12 28.92
CA VAL A 109 7.99 -1.48 27.63
C VAL A 109 9.39 -1.90 27.12
N PRO A 110 9.59 -1.96 25.78
CA PRO A 110 10.91 -2.16 25.21
C PRO A 110 11.89 -1.08 25.68
N GLN A 111 13.01 -1.50 26.26
CA GLN A 111 14.03 -0.62 26.81
C GLN A 111 15.40 -1.32 26.81
N GLN A 112 16.48 -0.58 26.59
CA GLN A 112 17.84 -1.12 26.59
C GLN A 112 18.76 -0.27 27.47
N ARG A 113 19.60 -0.92 28.28
CA ARG A 113 20.49 -0.28 29.27
C ARG A 113 19.77 0.73 30.17
N ARG A 114 18.52 0.43 30.51
CA ARG A 114 17.67 1.22 31.40
C ARG A 114 16.68 0.30 32.09
N CYS A 115 16.26 0.67 33.30
CA CYS A 115 15.09 0.10 33.95
C CYS A 115 14.14 1.22 34.37
N SER A 116 12.98 1.28 33.72
CA SER A 116 11.92 2.27 33.95
C SER A 116 10.82 1.73 34.85
N TYR A 117 10.35 2.57 35.78
CA TYR A 117 9.34 2.24 36.78
C TYR A 117 8.32 3.37 36.95
N PHE A 118 7.09 3.03 37.30
CA PHE A 118 6.13 3.93 37.92
C PHE A 118 6.36 3.95 39.43
N CYS A 119 6.37 5.12 40.04
CA CYS A 119 6.60 5.32 41.46
C CYS A 119 5.45 6.09 42.12
N GLU A 120 5.09 5.69 43.33
CA GLU A 120 4.27 6.51 44.22
C GLU A 120 5.07 7.72 44.73
N PRO A 121 4.41 8.85 45.07
CA PRO A 121 5.07 10.00 45.64
C PRO A 121 5.88 9.63 46.91
N GLY A 122 7.19 9.88 46.86
CA GLY A 122 8.10 9.58 47.99
C GLY A 122 8.72 8.17 47.97
N ALA A 123 8.39 7.32 46.98
CA ALA A 123 9.00 5.99 46.83
C ALA A 123 10.50 6.04 46.48
N VAL A 124 10.98 7.14 45.88
CA VAL A 124 12.40 7.35 45.58
C VAL A 124 13.14 7.82 46.83
N THR A 125 13.61 6.86 47.63
CA THR A 125 14.33 7.09 48.89
C THR A 125 15.84 7.29 48.69
N ALA A 126 16.53 7.77 49.73
CA ALA A 126 17.99 7.83 49.74
C ALA A 126 18.62 6.43 49.60
N GLU A 127 18.01 5.42 50.22
CA GLU A 127 18.44 4.03 50.16
C GLU A 127 18.38 3.47 48.73
N LEU A 128 17.31 3.76 47.98
CA LEU A 128 17.21 3.38 46.57
C LEU A 128 18.33 4.02 45.74
N ARG A 129 18.64 5.29 45.99
CA ARG A 129 19.75 6.00 45.33
C ARG A 129 21.13 5.47 45.73
N ASP A 130 21.28 4.99 46.95
CA ASP A 130 22.51 4.34 47.41
C ASP A 130 22.70 2.97 46.75
N ILE A 131 21.64 2.16 46.67
CA ILE A 131 21.66 0.87 45.99
C ILE A 131 21.97 1.04 44.50
N ALA A 132 21.29 1.94 43.80
CA ALA A 132 21.61 2.23 42.40
C ALA A 132 23.08 2.66 42.21
N ARG A 133 23.59 3.55 43.07
CA ARG A 133 25.02 3.95 43.03
C ARG A 133 25.97 2.78 43.26
N SER A 134 25.64 1.85 44.16
CA SER A 134 26.46 0.67 44.43
C SER A 134 26.59 -0.26 43.21
N LEU A 135 25.58 -0.25 42.33
CA LEU A 135 25.56 -0.99 41.07
C LEU A 135 26.25 -0.24 39.92
N GLY A 136 26.79 0.95 40.15
CA GLY A 136 27.32 1.80 39.10
C GLY A 136 26.22 2.46 38.25
N CYS A 137 25.02 2.61 38.81
CA CYS A 137 23.89 3.26 38.16
C CYS A 137 23.59 4.66 38.74
N GLU A 138 22.82 5.42 37.98
CA GLU A 138 22.27 6.72 38.34
C GLU A 138 20.74 6.67 38.28
N VAL A 139 20.09 7.44 39.16
CA VAL A 139 18.64 7.48 39.32
C VAL A 139 18.12 8.79 38.76
N LEU A 140 17.28 8.71 37.74
CA LEU A 140 16.58 9.84 37.16
C LEU A 140 15.11 9.74 37.56
N TYR A 141 14.60 10.78 38.22
CA TYR A 141 13.21 10.84 38.69
C TYR A 141 12.53 12.08 38.15
N SER A 142 11.41 11.89 37.45
CA SER A 142 10.74 12.95 36.71
C SER A 142 9.21 12.92 36.90
N ALA A 143 8.61 14.10 36.72
CA ALA A 143 7.17 14.36 36.88
C ALA A 143 6.52 13.81 38.16
N GLY A 144 7.30 13.58 39.22
CA GLY A 144 6.81 13.03 40.48
C GLY A 144 6.26 11.60 40.39
N ARG A 145 6.57 10.86 39.31
CA ARG A 145 6.01 9.52 39.03
C ARG A 145 6.96 8.58 38.29
N TYR A 146 7.82 9.07 37.40
CA TYR A 146 8.64 8.22 36.55
C TYR A 146 10.04 8.08 37.13
N LEU A 147 10.51 6.84 37.24
CA LEU A 147 11.85 6.51 37.72
C LEU A 147 12.59 5.72 36.64
N ASP A 148 13.74 6.23 36.23
CA ASP A 148 14.67 5.54 35.33
C ASP A 148 15.99 5.26 36.08
N ILE A 149 16.46 4.02 36.00
CA ILE A 149 17.79 3.62 36.48
C ILE A 149 18.68 3.37 35.27
N LEU A 150 19.76 4.13 35.17
CA LEU A 150 20.65 4.23 34.01
C LEU A 150 22.10 3.94 34.41
N PRO A 151 23.00 3.58 33.48
CA PRO A 151 24.43 3.52 33.76
C PRO A 151 24.94 4.89 34.24
N LYS A 152 25.87 4.89 35.19
CA LYS A 152 26.39 6.15 35.75
C LYS A 152 26.99 7.07 34.68
N GLY A 153 26.57 8.34 34.69
CA GLY A 153 27.05 9.35 33.75
C GLY A 153 26.58 9.11 32.31
N VAL A 154 25.46 8.42 32.13
CA VAL A 154 24.75 8.24 30.86
C VAL A 154 23.39 8.92 30.98
N ASN A 155 23.19 9.93 30.14
CA ASN A 155 21.92 10.63 29.96
C ASN A 155 21.87 11.23 28.53
N LYS A 156 20.76 11.89 28.16
CA LYS A 156 20.57 12.53 26.84
C LYS A 156 21.74 13.47 26.50
N GLY A 157 22.07 14.41 27.39
CA GLY A 157 23.11 15.41 27.17
C GLY A 157 24.52 14.85 27.05
N SER A 158 24.97 14.07 28.04
CA SER A 158 26.33 13.47 28.05
C SER A 158 26.60 12.58 26.84
N THR A 159 25.58 11.83 26.41
CA THR A 159 25.64 10.95 25.25
C THR A 159 25.68 11.75 23.96
N LEU A 160 24.84 12.78 23.83
CA LEU A 160 24.87 13.70 22.70
C LEU A 160 26.23 14.40 22.58
N THR A 161 26.81 14.89 23.68
CA THR A 161 28.14 15.51 23.68
C THR A 161 29.23 14.53 23.23
N ALA A 162 29.16 13.27 23.68
CA ALA A 162 30.10 12.26 23.24
C ALA A 162 29.97 11.96 21.73
N LEU A 163 28.74 11.95 21.21
CA LEU A 163 28.46 11.82 19.78
C LEU A 163 28.98 13.02 18.98
N VAL A 164 28.67 14.26 19.38
CA VAL A 164 29.14 15.50 18.74
C VAL A 164 30.66 15.51 18.64
N ARG A 165 31.36 15.17 19.73
CA ARG A 165 32.84 15.06 19.75
C ARG A 165 33.36 13.97 18.83
N LEU A 166 32.71 12.80 18.80
CA LEU A 166 33.09 11.70 17.92
C LEU A 166 32.96 12.09 16.44
N LEU A 167 31.95 12.89 16.10
CA LEU A 167 31.70 13.38 14.75
C LEU A 167 32.53 14.61 14.36
N GLY A 168 33.24 15.22 15.33
CA GLY A 168 34.02 16.44 15.10
C GLY A 168 33.16 17.66 14.73
N VAL A 169 31.93 17.72 15.24
CA VAL A 169 31.00 18.83 15.01
C VAL A 169 31.26 19.93 16.03
N ASP A 170 31.23 21.19 15.58
CA ASP A 170 31.45 22.36 16.44
C ASP A 170 30.23 22.61 17.34
N ASP A 171 30.45 22.88 18.64
CA ASP A 171 29.39 23.05 19.64
C ASP A 171 28.47 24.24 19.29
N ASP A 172 29.00 25.28 18.64
CA ASP A 172 28.23 26.44 18.18
C ASP A 172 27.33 26.12 16.97
N SER A 173 27.55 24.98 16.33
CA SER A 173 26.74 24.50 15.20
C SER A 173 25.64 23.50 15.60
N VAL A 174 25.53 23.17 16.90
CA VAL A 174 24.54 22.24 17.46
C VAL A 174 23.40 23.02 18.10
N LEU A 175 22.18 22.80 17.61
CA LEU A 175 20.94 23.27 18.22
C LEU A 175 20.26 22.12 18.96
N VAL A 176 20.08 22.28 20.28
CA VAL A 176 19.28 21.34 21.09
C VAL A 176 17.84 21.84 21.25
N ALA A 177 16.87 20.94 21.12
CA ALA A 177 15.45 21.25 21.30
C ALA A 177 14.76 20.25 22.23
N GLY A 178 13.89 20.76 23.10
CA GLY A 178 13.16 19.98 24.11
C GLY A 178 12.11 20.84 24.80
N ASP A 179 11.22 20.17 25.54
CA ASP A 179 10.06 20.77 26.21
C ASP A 179 9.94 20.37 27.69
N THR A 180 10.61 19.31 28.13
CA THR A 180 10.46 18.76 29.50
C THR A 180 11.72 18.90 30.35
N LEU A 181 11.60 18.78 31.67
CA LEU A 181 12.77 18.79 32.56
C LEU A 181 13.76 17.65 32.26
N ASN A 182 13.32 16.55 31.65
CA ASN A 182 14.19 15.45 31.23
C ASN A 182 15.22 15.88 30.16
N ASP A 183 14.94 16.96 29.43
CA ASP A 183 15.79 17.50 28.38
C ASP A 183 16.86 18.44 28.93
N LEU A 184 16.76 18.86 30.21
CA LEU A 184 17.69 19.80 30.86
C LEU A 184 19.15 19.40 30.65
N SER A 185 19.45 18.10 30.71
CA SER A 185 20.81 17.58 30.51
C SER A 185 21.43 17.98 29.17
N MET A 186 20.65 18.19 28.11
CA MET A 186 21.14 18.68 26.81
C MET A 186 21.56 20.15 26.87
N TYR A 187 20.80 20.99 27.58
CA TYR A 187 21.09 22.42 27.75
C TYR A 187 22.28 22.67 28.68
N GLU A 188 22.67 21.68 29.49
CA GLU A 188 23.84 21.72 30.39
C GLU A 188 25.18 21.57 29.68
N GLN A 189 25.19 21.19 28.40
CA GLN A 189 26.42 20.85 27.67
C GLN A 189 27.08 22.04 26.96
N GLY A 190 26.47 23.22 26.96
CA GLY A 190 27.02 24.43 26.34
C GLY A 190 26.60 24.66 24.88
N PHE A 191 25.73 23.83 24.32
CA PHE A 191 25.13 24.03 22.99
C PHE A 191 24.19 25.24 22.97
N VAL A 192 23.86 25.75 21.77
CA VAL A 192 22.69 26.64 21.65
C VAL A 192 21.42 25.80 21.76
N GLY A 193 20.40 26.33 22.43
CA GLY A 193 19.21 25.56 22.75
C GLY A 193 17.92 26.33 22.51
N VAL A 194 16.83 25.61 22.34
CA VAL A 194 15.47 26.14 22.37
C VAL A 194 14.59 25.32 23.30
N CYS A 195 13.97 25.98 24.28
CA CYS A 195 12.79 25.45 24.95
C CYS A 195 11.59 25.83 24.08
N VAL A 196 10.93 24.86 23.46
CA VAL A 196 9.80 25.12 22.56
C VAL A 196 8.60 25.68 23.34
N GLY A 197 7.69 26.37 22.67
CA GLY A 197 6.47 26.88 23.33
C GLY A 197 5.71 25.76 24.05
N GLU A 198 5.03 26.10 25.15
CA GLU A 198 4.35 25.15 26.04
C GLU A 198 5.28 24.19 26.83
N SER A 199 6.60 24.45 26.85
CA SER A 199 7.55 23.74 27.73
C SER A 199 7.14 23.74 29.20
N GLU A 200 7.51 22.67 29.91
CA GLU A 200 7.33 22.54 31.35
C GLU A 200 7.94 23.73 32.11
N ARG A 201 7.20 24.23 33.10
CA ARG A 201 7.64 25.38 33.91
C ARG A 201 9.00 25.13 34.58
N ALA A 202 9.24 23.91 35.04
CA ALA A 202 10.50 23.53 35.68
C ALA A 202 11.70 23.64 34.72
N LEU A 203 11.54 23.29 33.44
CA LEU A 203 12.59 23.46 32.43
C LEU A 203 12.84 24.94 32.14
N LEU A 204 11.78 25.73 31.97
CA LEU A 204 11.88 27.17 31.74
C LEU A 204 12.60 27.89 32.89
N ASP A 205 12.23 27.58 34.13
CA ASP A 205 12.87 28.16 35.31
C ASP A 205 14.35 27.73 35.42
N ALA A 206 14.69 26.47 35.08
CA ALA A 206 16.07 25.96 35.09
C ALA A 206 16.96 26.52 33.96
N THR A 207 16.36 27.09 32.91
CA THR A 207 17.05 27.62 31.74
C THR A 207 16.97 29.14 31.60
N ALA A 208 16.21 29.83 32.46
CA ALA A 208 15.95 31.27 32.37
C ALA A 208 17.21 32.15 32.30
N ASP A 209 18.25 31.78 33.05
CA ASP A 209 19.52 32.53 33.11
C ASP A 209 20.56 32.09 32.06
N ARG A 210 20.20 31.19 31.13
CA ARG A 210 21.13 30.66 30.12
C ARG A 210 21.07 31.49 28.84
N ALA A 211 22.06 32.35 28.64
CA ALA A 211 22.13 33.26 27.48
C ALA A 211 22.14 32.58 26.09
N ARG A 212 22.46 31.28 26.01
CA ARG A 212 22.46 30.48 24.77
C ARG A 212 21.15 29.72 24.53
N VAL A 213 20.13 29.94 25.37
CA VAL A 213 18.84 29.24 25.27
C VAL A 213 17.74 30.22 24.91
N LEU A 214 17.02 29.94 23.83
CA LEU A 214 15.81 30.65 23.42
C LEU A 214 14.58 30.01 24.08
N HIS A 215 13.70 30.82 24.65
CA HIS A 215 12.34 30.40 25.01
C HIS A 215 11.40 30.81 23.87
N ALA A 216 11.01 29.83 23.04
CA ALA A 216 10.21 30.09 21.85
C ALA A 216 8.74 30.37 22.20
N ARG A 217 8.05 31.08 21.31
CA ARG A 217 6.61 31.35 21.43
C ARG A 217 5.78 30.20 20.89
N HIS A 218 6.28 29.55 19.83
CA HIS A 218 5.57 28.47 19.16
C HIS A 218 5.93 27.11 19.75
N ALA A 219 4.93 26.25 19.95
CA ALA A 219 5.12 24.88 20.41
C ALA A 219 5.75 23.97 19.34
N GLY A 220 6.41 22.90 19.79
CA GLY A 220 7.01 21.86 18.96
C GLY A 220 7.90 22.39 17.82
N CYS A 221 7.69 21.86 16.61
CA CYS A 221 8.46 22.25 15.42
C CYS A 221 8.42 23.76 15.10
N GLY A 222 7.35 24.46 15.49
CA GLY A 222 7.28 25.91 15.31
C GLY A 222 8.33 26.65 16.14
N GLY A 223 8.62 26.17 17.35
CA GLY A 223 9.67 26.72 18.20
C GLY A 223 11.07 26.42 17.66
N ILE A 224 11.27 25.25 17.06
CA ILE A 224 12.52 24.90 16.37
C ILE A 224 12.76 25.86 15.19
N LEU A 225 11.75 26.10 14.35
CA LEU A 225 11.84 27.06 13.24
C LEU A 225 12.15 28.48 13.72
N GLU A 226 11.53 28.93 14.82
CA GLU A 226 11.83 30.22 15.46
C GLU A 226 13.30 30.30 15.90
N ALA A 227 13.84 29.22 16.49
CA ALA A 227 15.24 29.15 16.91
C ALA A 227 16.22 29.15 15.73
N VAL A 228 15.92 28.41 14.66
CA VAL A 228 16.73 28.38 13.44
C VAL A 228 16.88 29.78 12.85
N GLY A 229 15.78 30.55 12.80
CA GLY A 229 15.79 31.95 12.40
C GLY A 229 16.54 32.86 13.38
N HIS A 230 16.31 32.70 14.68
CA HIS A 230 16.91 33.52 15.74
C HIS A 230 18.44 33.41 15.78
N PHE A 231 18.98 32.19 15.73
CA PHE A 231 20.42 31.94 15.79
C PHE A 231 21.10 32.07 14.41
N GLY A 232 20.35 32.37 13.36
CA GLY A 232 20.90 32.69 12.04
C GLY A 232 21.48 31.49 11.29
N PHE A 233 21.04 30.27 11.58
CA PHE A 233 21.58 29.05 10.98
C PHE A 233 21.41 28.98 9.44
N LEU A 234 20.45 29.73 8.86
CA LEU A 234 20.13 29.71 7.43
C LEU A 234 20.20 31.10 6.73
N GLY A 235 20.74 32.13 7.39
CA GLY A 235 20.84 33.49 6.82
C GLY A 235 19.49 34.23 6.64
N THR A 236 19.53 35.51 6.27
CA THR A 236 18.34 36.41 6.25
C THR A 236 17.29 36.13 5.17
N GLY A 237 17.44 35.06 4.39
CA GLY A 237 16.46 34.64 3.36
C GLY A 237 15.95 33.20 3.51
N GLY A 238 16.38 32.46 4.52
CA GLY A 238 16.35 30.99 4.52
C GLY A 238 15.29 30.31 5.38
N VAL A 239 14.02 30.72 5.27
CA VAL A 239 12.84 29.87 5.61
C VAL A 239 11.65 30.33 4.75
N GLU A 240 11.42 31.65 4.63
CA GLU A 240 10.27 32.22 3.91
C GLU A 240 10.36 32.14 2.37
N ALA A 241 11.58 32.04 1.80
CA ALA A 241 11.77 32.00 0.35
C ALA A 241 11.50 30.62 -0.28
N GLU A 242 11.80 29.54 0.44
CA GLU A 242 11.58 28.14 0.00
C GLU A 242 10.09 27.73 0.07
N LEU A 243 9.33 28.35 0.98
CA LEU A 243 7.92 28.00 1.23
C LEU A 243 6.93 28.50 0.16
N ARG A 244 7.36 29.41 -0.73
CA ARG A 244 6.45 30.13 -1.65
C ARG A 244 6.17 29.42 -2.98
N GLU A 245 6.90 28.36 -3.35
CA GLU A 245 6.74 27.76 -4.68
C GLU A 245 5.59 26.74 -4.81
N MET A 246 4.84 26.45 -3.75
CA MET A 246 3.86 25.33 -3.76
C MET A 246 2.39 25.70 -3.51
N GLU A 247 2.06 26.99 -3.36
CA GLU A 247 0.73 27.43 -2.87
C GLU A 247 -0.41 27.50 -3.91
N THR A 248 -0.18 27.29 -5.21
CA THR A 248 -1.31 27.32 -6.15
C THR A 248 -2.01 25.96 -6.21
N ALA A 249 -3.06 25.80 -5.39
CA ALA A 249 -3.96 24.67 -5.48
C ALA A 249 -4.55 24.54 -6.90
N GLY A 250 -4.71 23.30 -7.36
CA GLY A 250 -5.36 22.98 -8.61
C GLY A 250 -6.87 23.26 -8.57
N ARG A 251 -7.62 22.74 -9.55
CA ARG A 251 -9.06 23.00 -9.69
C ARG A 251 -9.92 21.74 -9.65
N SER A 252 -9.31 20.57 -9.48
CA SER A 252 -10.01 19.29 -9.58
C SER A 252 -10.44 18.79 -8.20
N GLU A 253 -11.74 18.71 -7.97
CA GLU A 253 -12.33 18.11 -6.77
C GLU A 253 -12.03 16.61 -6.66
N LEU A 254 -11.90 15.94 -7.83
CA LEU A 254 -11.50 14.55 -7.94
C LEU A 254 -10.31 14.44 -8.89
N VAL A 255 -9.20 13.91 -8.40
CA VAL A 255 -8.02 13.55 -9.18
C VAL A 255 -7.89 12.04 -9.21
N MET A 256 -8.14 11.45 -10.38
CA MET A 256 -7.94 10.03 -10.62
C MET A 256 -6.48 9.78 -10.99
N VAL A 257 -5.77 8.93 -10.25
CA VAL A 257 -4.36 8.64 -10.51
C VAL A 257 -4.21 7.17 -10.85
N TYR A 258 -3.89 6.91 -12.11
CA TYR A 258 -3.70 5.56 -12.62
C TYR A 258 -2.52 5.53 -13.60
N HIS A 259 -1.72 4.47 -13.56
CA HIS A 259 -0.51 4.42 -14.38
C HIS A 259 -0.78 4.44 -15.90
N ARG A 260 -2.02 4.27 -16.37
CA ARG A 260 -2.37 4.33 -17.80
C ARG A 260 -3.27 5.51 -18.12
N LEU A 261 -3.07 6.09 -19.30
CA LEU A 261 -3.95 7.11 -19.85
C LEU A 261 -5.36 6.56 -20.07
N PRO A 262 -6.39 7.43 -20.03
CA PRO A 262 -7.79 7.02 -20.23
C PRO A 262 -8.13 6.76 -21.70
N TYR A 263 -7.14 6.83 -22.59
CA TYR A 263 -7.24 6.61 -24.03
C TYR A 263 -5.93 6.01 -24.54
N GLU A 264 -5.99 5.40 -25.73
CA GLU A 264 -4.82 4.94 -26.47
C GLU A 264 -4.39 5.99 -27.49
N GLU A 265 -3.08 6.14 -27.67
CA GLU A 265 -2.50 7.00 -28.69
C GLU A 265 -1.99 6.14 -29.86
N SER A 266 -2.35 6.52 -31.08
CA SER A 266 -1.87 5.87 -32.30
C SER A 266 -1.44 6.92 -33.31
N ILE A 267 -0.33 6.71 -34.02
CA ILE A 267 0.11 7.63 -35.07
C ILE A 267 -0.59 7.22 -36.36
N GLN A 268 -1.44 8.09 -36.90
CA GLN A 268 -2.08 7.91 -38.20
C GLN A 268 -1.77 9.12 -39.07
N ASN A 269 -1.20 8.88 -40.26
CA ASN A 269 -0.81 9.93 -41.21
C ASN A 269 0.08 11.03 -40.58
N GLY A 270 0.99 10.64 -39.68
CA GLY A 270 1.89 11.58 -38.98
C GLY A 270 1.23 12.41 -37.87
N ARG A 271 -0.04 12.15 -37.53
CA ARG A 271 -0.75 12.81 -36.42
C ARG A 271 -1.11 11.80 -35.34
N THR A 272 -0.96 12.19 -34.08
CA THR A 272 -1.43 11.39 -32.94
C THR A 272 -2.96 11.41 -32.90
N VAL A 273 -3.57 10.25 -33.10
CA VAL A 273 -5.01 10.02 -32.96
C VAL A 273 -5.24 9.29 -31.65
N ARG A 274 -6.08 9.89 -30.80
CA ARG A 274 -6.52 9.31 -29.53
C ARG A 274 -7.75 8.43 -29.78
N ARG A 275 -7.73 7.21 -29.27
CA ARG A 275 -8.82 6.24 -29.37
C ARG A 275 -9.20 5.75 -27.98
N ARG A 276 -10.43 5.26 -27.83
CA ARG A 276 -10.82 4.61 -26.58
C ARG A 276 -9.96 3.36 -26.35
N PRO A 277 -9.69 2.99 -25.09
CA PRO A 277 -8.99 1.76 -24.78
C PRO A 277 -9.65 0.57 -25.48
N ALA A 278 -8.84 -0.30 -26.08
CA ALA A 278 -9.32 -1.49 -26.78
C ALA A 278 -9.90 -2.52 -25.81
N SER A 279 -9.44 -2.53 -24.54
CA SER A 279 -9.98 -3.38 -23.48
C SER A 279 -11.21 -2.73 -22.82
N PRO A 280 -12.40 -3.31 -22.98
CA PRO A 280 -13.63 -2.62 -22.64
C PRO A 280 -14.20 -2.84 -21.24
N ASN A 281 -13.77 -3.92 -20.58
CA ASN A 281 -14.15 -4.27 -19.21
C ASN A 281 -12.99 -4.05 -18.23
N GLY A 282 -12.02 -3.23 -18.63
CA GLY A 282 -10.97 -2.79 -17.75
C GLY A 282 -11.48 -1.78 -16.75
N ILE A 283 -10.66 -1.51 -15.74
CA ILE A 283 -10.92 -0.48 -14.74
C ILE A 283 -11.08 0.93 -15.36
N ILE A 284 -10.45 1.21 -16.50
CA ILE A 284 -10.42 2.56 -17.09
C ILE A 284 -11.84 3.08 -17.44
N PRO A 285 -12.68 2.38 -18.24
CA PRO A 285 -14.06 2.78 -18.48
C PRO A 285 -14.87 3.13 -17.23
N THR A 286 -14.67 2.38 -16.15
CA THR A 286 -15.31 2.63 -14.85
C THR A 286 -14.87 3.93 -14.23
N LEU A 287 -13.57 4.13 -14.12
CA LEU A 287 -13.04 5.34 -13.51
C LEU A 287 -13.45 6.58 -14.32
N LEU A 288 -13.58 6.44 -15.64
CA LEU A 288 -14.10 7.49 -16.51
C LEU A 288 -15.58 7.83 -16.22
N SER A 289 -16.41 6.88 -15.78
CA SER A 289 -17.84 7.13 -15.57
C SER A 289 -18.12 8.14 -14.46
N PHE A 290 -17.21 8.32 -13.51
CA PHE A 290 -17.32 9.36 -12.47
C PHE A 290 -17.29 10.78 -13.01
N PHE A 291 -16.75 10.97 -14.22
CA PHE A 291 -16.69 12.27 -14.88
C PHE A 291 -17.83 12.45 -15.90
N ALA A 292 -18.69 11.44 -16.10
CA ALA A 292 -19.75 11.45 -17.11
C ALA A 292 -20.82 12.53 -16.84
N ASN A 293 -21.04 12.88 -15.56
CA ASN A 293 -21.99 13.93 -15.17
C ASN A 293 -21.42 15.34 -15.31
N GLY A 294 -20.23 15.49 -15.91
CA GLY A 294 -19.58 16.79 -16.11
C GLY A 294 -18.93 17.36 -14.85
N GLN A 295 -18.68 16.56 -13.81
CA GLN A 295 -17.85 17.02 -12.68
C GLN A 295 -16.44 17.37 -13.17
N PRO A 296 -15.87 18.52 -12.76
CA PRO A 296 -14.47 18.84 -13.03
C PRO A 296 -13.52 17.81 -12.41
N GLY A 297 -12.53 17.39 -13.17
CA GLY A 297 -11.56 16.42 -12.70
C GLY A 297 -10.30 16.31 -13.53
N ALA A 298 -9.30 15.67 -12.94
CA ALA A 298 -8.04 15.36 -13.60
C ALA A 298 -7.78 13.86 -13.59
N TRP A 299 -7.18 13.37 -14.66
CA TRP A 299 -6.66 12.01 -14.78
C TRP A 299 -5.14 12.04 -14.90
N VAL A 300 -4.44 11.65 -13.85
CA VAL A 300 -2.98 11.61 -13.81
C VAL A 300 -2.49 10.24 -14.28
N ALA A 301 -1.66 10.24 -15.32
CA ALA A 301 -1.06 9.04 -15.91
C ALA A 301 0.27 9.34 -16.61
N TRP A 302 1.14 8.34 -16.77
CA TRP A 302 2.40 8.56 -17.48
C TRP A 302 2.23 8.58 -19.00
N SER A 303 3.16 9.26 -19.66
CA SER A 303 3.33 9.23 -21.11
C SER A 303 4.81 9.32 -21.45
N ILE A 304 5.25 8.56 -22.46
CA ILE A 304 6.66 8.58 -22.87
C ILE A 304 7.01 9.94 -23.47
N HIS A 305 8.09 10.52 -22.98
CA HIS A 305 8.72 11.71 -23.52
C HIS A 305 10.19 11.42 -23.78
N ASP A 306 10.67 11.74 -24.99
CA ASP A 306 12.09 11.80 -25.28
C ASP A 306 12.59 13.22 -24.98
N PRO A 307 13.46 13.43 -23.97
CA PRO A 307 14.01 14.75 -23.66
C PRO A 307 14.80 15.37 -24.82
N LYS A 308 15.24 14.57 -25.80
CA LYS A 308 15.93 15.04 -27.01
C LYS A 308 14.96 15.45 -28.12
N SER A 309 13.67 15.22 -27.96
CA SER A 309 12.65 15.63 -28.92
C SER A 309 12.55 17.15 -28.99
N ALA A 310 12.47 17.69 -30.21
CA ALA A 310 12.20 19.11 -30.43
C ALA A 310 10.74 19.50 -30.13
N ILE A 311 9.85 18.52 -29.92
CA ILE A 311 8.44 18.74 -29.60
C ILE A 311 8.28 18.84 -28.08
N PRO A 312 7.80 19.97 -27.54
CA PRO A 312 7.54 20.12 -26.11
C PRO A 312 6.56 19.07 -25.60
N PHE A 313 6.76 18.61 -24.37
CA PHE A 313 5.82 17.70 -23.73
C PHE A 313 4.49 18.42 -23.45
N GLU A 314 3.41 17.94 -24.04
CA GLU A 314 2.06 18.43 -23.76
C GLU A 314 1.58 17.80 -22.44
N THR A 315 1.68 18.55 -21.35
CA THR A 315 1.26 18.11 -20.01
C THR A 315 -0.23 17.82 -19.92
N HIS A 316 -1.08 18.69 -20.49
CA HIS A 316 -2.53 18.55 -20.38
C HIS A 316 -3.17 18.23 -21.72
N THR A 317 -3.99 17.20 -21.74
CA THR A 317 -4.65 16.69 -22.94
C THR A 317 -6.13 16.49 -22.69
N SER A 318 -6.96 16.73 -23.72
CA SER A 318 -8.38 16.38 -23.64
C SER A 318 -8.59 14.87 -23.77
N VAL A 319 -9.55 14.34 -23.03
CA VAL A 319 -9.95 12.91 -23.07
C VAL A 319 -11.01 12.66 -24.14
N ASP A 320 -12.29 12.88 -23.84
CA ASP A 320 -13.44 12.81 -24.75
C ASP A 320 -14.37 13.97 -24.38
N ARG A 321 -14.27 15.10 -25.08
CA ARG A 321 -14.96 16.35 -24.69
C ARG A 321 -16.47 16.24 -24.76
N ASP A 322 -16.99 15.30 -25.54
CA ASP A 322 -18.43 15.10 -25.69
C ASP A 322 -19.01 14.32 -24.50
N ARG A 323 -18.24 13.39 -23.93
CA ARG A 323 -18.66 12.56 -22.78
C ARG A 323 -18.18 13.07 -21.43
N TYR A 324 -17.00 13.67 -21.39
CA TYR A 324 -16.31 14.11 -20.18
C TYR A 324 -15.80 15.55 -20.38
N PRO A 325 -16.72 16.54 -20.54
CA PRO A 325 -16.36 17.89 -20.98
C PRO A 325 -15.38 18.61 -20.04
N ASN A 326 -15.41 18.26 -18.75
CA ASN A 326 -14.62 18.89 -17.70
C ASN A 326 -13.49 17.98 -17.17
N LEU A 327 -13.17 16.88 -17.88
CA LEU A 327 -12.05 16.00 -17.55
C LEU A 327 -10.82 16.34 -18.39
N VAL A 328 -9.70 16.54 -17.71
CA VAL A 328 -8.38 16.70 -18.33
C VAL A 328 -7.50 15.49 -18.01
N ALA A 329 -6.73 15.00 -18.98
CA ALA A 329 -5.64 14.09 -18.70
C ALA A 329 -4.37 14.92 -18.43
N ALA A 330 -3.78 14.71 -17.25
CA ALA A 330 -2.63 15.42 -16.73
C ALA A 330 -1.42 14.47 -16.73
N ARG A 331 -0.59 14.58 -17.76
CA ARG A 331 0.43 13.59 -18.12
C ARG A 331 1.69 13.78 -17.30
N VAL A 332 2.25 12.65 -16.83
CA VAL A 332 3.57 12.57 -16.21
C VAL A 332 4.59 12.20 -17.28
N ALA A 333 5.57 13.06 -17.53
CA ALA A 333 6.62 12.82 -18.51
C ALA A 333 7.61 11.78 -17.96
N LEU A 334 7.67 10.62 -18.60
CA LEU A 334 8.65 9.57 -18.30
C LEU A 334 9.49 9.26 -19.53
N THR A 335 10.78 8.97 -19.35
CA THR A 335 11.59 8.45 -20.44
C THR A 335 11.18 7.01 -20.78
N LYS A 336 11.62 6.50 -21.92
CA LYS A 336 11.42 5.08 -22.24
C LYS A 336 12.07 4.17 -21.20
N ASP A 337 13.27 4.54 -20.75
CA ASP A 337 14.02 3.79 -19.74
C ASP A 337 13.27 3.78 -18.40
N ASP A 338 12.75 4.93 -17.96
CA ASP A 338 11.90 5.03 -16.77
C ASP A 338 10.76 4.01 -16.82
N VAL A 339 10.03 3.93 -17.94
CA VAL A 339 8.90 3.00 -18.12
C VAL A 339 9.36 1.53 -18.15
N ASP A 340 10.45 1.24 -18.85
CA ASP A 340 10.99 -0.12 -18.94
C ASP A 340 11.45 -0.61 -17.55
N VAL A 341 12.08 0.23 -16.74
CA VAL A 341 12.50 -0.10 -15.37
C VAL A 341 11.31 -0.15 -14.41
N PHE A 342 10.56 0.95 -14.26
CA PHE A 342 9.46 1.07 -13.29
C PHE A 342 8.36 0.03 -13.51
N TYR A 343 7.88 -0.10 -14.74
CA TYR A 343 6.66 -0.87 -15.03
C TYR A 343 6.96 -2.27 -15.58
N LYS A 344 7.90 -2.40 -16.54
CA LYS A 344 8.13 -3.69 -17.20
C LYS A 344 9.05 -4.61 -16.40
N ARG A 345 10.07 -4.06 -15.73
CA ARG A 345 11.03 -4.81 -14.90
C ARG A 345 10.61 -4.83 -13.43
N PHE A 346 10.80 -3.74 -12.70
CA PHE A 346 10.63 -3.68 -11.25
C PHE A 346 9.25 -4.17 -10.78
N SER A 347 8.18 -3.57 -11.31
CA SER A 347 6.81 -3.95 -10.94
C SER A 347 6.47 -5.42 -11.24
N LYS A 348 7.08 -6.04 -12.26
CA LYS A 348 6.79 -7.44 -12.67
C LYS A 348 7.75 -8.48 -12.12
N GLU A 349 8.97 -8.09 -11.77
CA GLU A 349 9.97 -8.97 -11.21
C GLU A 349 10.03 -8.89 -9.69
N ALA A 350 9.70 -7.76 -9.06
CA ALA A 350 9.69 -7.62 -7.59
C ALA A 350 8.29 -7.79 -7.01
N PHE A 351 7.33 -6.96 -7.44
CA PHE A 351 6.01 -6.88 -6.81
C PHE A 351 5.04 -7.94 -7.30
N TRP A 352 4.90 -8.13 -8.62
CA TRP A 352 3.93 -9.08 -9.18
C TRP A 352 4.06 -10.51 -8.61
N PRO A 353 5.25 -11.12 -8.49
CA PRO A 353 5.40 -12.45 -7.93
C PRO A 353 5.05 -12.48 -6.44
N THR A 354 5.57 -11.52 -5.67
CA THR A 354 5.33 -11.40 -4.23
C THR A 354 3.84 -11.23 -3.91
N LEU A 355 3.16 -10.32 -4.62
CA LEU A 355 1.72 -10.06 -4.47
C LEU A 355 0.86 -11.29 -4.75
N HIS A 356 1.31 -12.16 -5.66
CA HIS A 356 0.59 -13.39 -6.00
C HIS A 356 1.14 -14.62 -5.27
N THR A 357 1.91 -14.44 -4.20
CA THR A 357 2.46 -15.51 -3.34
C THR A 357 3.50 -16.42 -3.98
N PHE A 358 4.18 -15.95 -5.03
CA PHE A 358 5.31 -16.59 -5.71
C PHE A 358 6.63 -15.86 -5.43
N TRP A 359 6.91 -15.59 -4.16
CA TRP A 359 8.06 -14.81 -3.69
C TRP A 359 9.41 -15.41 -4.10
N GLU A 360 9.47 -16.73 -4.34
CA GLU A 360 10.65 -17.42 -4.89
C GLU A 360 11.03 -16.97 -6.30
N ARG A 361 10.10 -16.34 -7.02
CA ARG A 361 10.33 -15.75 -8.35
C ARG A 361 10.69 -14.26 -8.29
N ALA A 362 10.66 -13.66 -7.10
CA ALA A 362 10.89 -12.23 -6.95
C ALA A 362 12.37 -11.87 -7.08
N GLN A 363 12.66 -10.76 -7.76
CA GLN A 363 14.00 -10.18 -7.88
C GLN A 363 13.98 -8.74 -7.36
N PHE A 364 14.87 -8.44 -6.42
CA PHE A 364 14.99 -7.12 -5.81
C PHE A 364 16.30 -6.46 -6.25
N ARG A 365 16.21 -5.26 -6.82
CA ARG A 365 17.34 -4.44 -7.23
C ARG A 365 17.16 -3.02 -6.70
N GLU A 366 18.16 -2.52 -5.99
CA GLU A 366 18.11 -1.19 -5.36
C GLU A 366 18.01 -0.06 -6.40
N ASP A 367 18.76 -0.17 -7.50
CA ASP A 367 18.72 0.81 -8.59
C ASP A 367 17.31 0.92 -9.22
N ASP A 368 16.61 -0.21 -9.34
CA ASP A 368 15.25 -0.25 -9.89
C ASP A 368 14.25 0.39 -8.92
N TRP A 369 14.46 0.20 -7.60
CA TRP A 369 13.67 0.84 -6.56
C TRP A 369 13.83 2.36 -6.56
N ASN A 370 15.04 2.87 -6.75
CA ASN A 370 15.28 4.31 -6.85
C ASN A 370 14.53 4.94 -8.04
N VAL A 371 14.48 4.26 -9.18
CA VAL A 371 13.64 4.70 -10.33
C VAL A 371 12.16 4.63 -9.96
N PHE A 372 11.72 3.61 -9.22
CA PHE A 372 10.34 3.51 -8.77
C PHE A 372 9.94 4.68 -7.86
N LEU A 373 10.80 5.07 -6.92
CA LEU A 373 10.61 6.23 -6.04
C LEU A 373 10.51 7.53 -6.84
N GLU A 374 11.45 7.78 -7.75
CA GLU A 374 11.46 8.98 -8.61
C GLU A 374 10.19 9.09 -9.46
N VAL A 375 9.75 7.97 -10.06
CA VAL A 375 8.49 7.94 -10.83
C VAL A 375 7.30 8.25 -9.92
N ASN A 376 7.20 7.63 -8.73
CA ASN A 376 6.11 7.90 -7.79
C ASN A 376 6.11 9.36 -7.31
N ARG A 377 7.29 9.96 -7.09
CA ARG A 377 7.41 11.38 -6.77
C ARG A 377 6.80 12.27 -7.85
N ARG A 378 7.14 12.05 -9.13
CA ARG A 378 6.55 12.79 -10.25
C ARG A 378 5.03 12.61 -10.37
N PHE A 379 4.52 11.42 -10.05
CA PHE A 379 3.07 11.18 -9.96
C PHE A 379 2.43 11.99 -8.83
N ALA A 380 3.06 12.03 -7.65
CA ALA A 380 2.59 12.81 -6.50
C ALA A 380 2.60 14.31 -6.78
N GLU A 381 3.69 14.85 -7.34
CA GLU A 381 3.81 16.26 -7.73
C GLU A 381 2.74 16.65 -8.76
N ARG A 382 2.49 15.79 -9.76
CA ARG A 382 1.42 16.00 -10.73
C ARG A 382 0.05 15.97 -10.05
N ALA A 383 -0.23 14.98 -9.20
CA ALA A 383 -1.50 14.92 -8.48
C ALA A 383 -1.73 16.14 -7.58
N ALA A 384 -0.69 16.59 -6.87
CA ALA A 384 -0.71 17.77 -6.02
C ALA A 384 -1.05 19.06 -6.80
N ALA A 385 -0.50 19.20 -8.00
CA ALA A 385 -0.74 20.36 -8.87
C ALA A 385 -2.18 20.40 -9.45
N GLU A 386 -2.82 19.24 -9.63
CA GLU A 386 -4.18 19.17 -10.20
C GLU A 386 -5.28 19.26 -9.13
N ALA A 387 -5.02 18.78 -7.92
CA ALA A 387 -6.01 18.70 -6.85
C ALA A 387 -6.43 20.08 -6.33
N ALA A 388 -7.74 20.30 -6.21
CA ALA A 388 -8.29 21.46 -5.49
C ALA A 388 -7.98 21.37 -3.99
N GLU A 389 -8.12 22.48 -3.27
CA GLU A 389 -8.04 22.50 -1.80
C GLU A 389 -9.11 21.57 -1.19
N GLY A 390 -8.72 20.66 -0.31
CA GLY A 390 -9.63 19.66 0.29
C GLY A 390 -10.14 18.60 -0.70
N GLY A 391 -9.62 18.58 -1.92
CA GLY A 391 -10.01 17.66 -2.99
C GLY A 391 -9.65 16.21 -2.69
N THR A 392 -10.25 15.26 -3.43
CA THR A 392 -9.98 13.83 -3.30
C THR A 392 -9.03 13.35 -4.39
N VAL A 393 -7.91 12.74 -3.99
CA VAL A 393 -6.99 12.03 -4.87
C VAL A 393 -7.22 10.53 -4.72
N TRP A 394 -7.67 9.89 -5.80
CA TRP A 394 -7.97 8.46 -5.84
C TRP A 394 -6.88 7.71 -6.61
N LEU A 395 -6.05 6.99 -5.88
CA LEU A 395 -4.91 6.21 -6.34
C LEU A 395 -5.29 4.77 -6.65
N HIS A 396 -4.71 4.22 -7.71
CA HIS A 396 -5.01 2.87 -8.16
C HIS A 396 -3.77 1.99 -8.39
N ASP A 397 -3.76 0.88 -7.66
CA ASP A 397 -2.85 -0.28 -7.77
C ASP A 397 -1.40 -0.07 -7.30
N TYR A 398 -0.70 -1.19 -7.14
CA TYR A 398 0.63 -1.29 -6.54
C TYR A 398 1.75 -0.49 -7.24
N ASN A 399 1.54 -0.06 -8.48
CA ASN A 399 2.51 0.79 -9.18
C ASN A 399 2.66 2.18 -8.53
N LEU A 400 1.72 2.58 -7.67
CA LEU A 400 1.65 3.92 -7.07
C LEU A 400 1.75 3.88 -5.53
N TRP A 401 2.31 2.81 -4.96
CA TRP A 401 2.42 2.63 -3.51
C TRP A 401 3.16 3.74 -2.77
N MET A 402 4.06 4.48 -3.43
CA MET A 402 4.85 5.54 -2.80
C MET A 402 4.30 6.94 -3.07
N VAL A 403 3.22 7.07 -3.86
CA VAL A 403 2.54 8.35 -4.07
C VAL A 403 1.93 8.93 -2.79
N PRO A 404 1.23 8.17 -1.92
CA PRO A 404 0.61 8.74 -0.72
C PRO A 404 1.58 9.47 0.20
N ALA A 405 2.78 8.90 0.44
CA ALA A 405 3.83 9.50 1.24
C ALA A 405 4.19 10.92 0.77
N VAL A 406 4.58 11.02 -0.50
CA VAL A 406 4.98 12.29 -1.10
C VAL A 406 3.78 13.22 -1.17
N LEU A 407 2.62 12.74 -1.61
CA LEU A 407 1.43 13.58 -1.76
C LEU A 407 0.97 14.18 -0.44
N ARG A 408 1.02 13.43 0.67
CA ARG A 408 0.65 13.94 2.00
C ARG A 408 1.59 15.05 2.45
N GLU A 409 2.88 14.94 2.14
CA GLU A 409 3.87 15.99 2.40
C GLU A 409 3.62 17.24 1.56
N LEU A 410 3.22 17.10 0.28
CA LEU A 410 2.96 18.25 -0.58
C LEU A 410 1.60 18.92 -0.29
N ARG A 411 0.59 18.11 0.06
CA ARG A 411 -0.82 18.50 0.15
C ARG A 411 -1.51 17.83 1.35
N PRO A 412 -1.24 18.29 2.58
CA PRO A 412 -1.84 17.72 3.78
C PRO A 412 -3.37 17.86 3.81
N ASP A 413 -3.91 18.84 3.08
CA ASP A 413 -5.34 19.14 2.99
C ASP A 413 -6.14 18.14 2.15
N VAL A 414 -5.49 17.41 1.22
CA VAL A 414 -6.21 16.53 0.30
C VAL A 414 -6.58 15.20 0.94
N LYS A 415 -7.69 14.64 0.47
CA LYS A 415 -8.18 13.32 0.87
C LYS A 415 -7.56 12.26 -0.03
N ILE A 416 -6.78 11.35 0.54
CA ILE A 416 -6.04 10.33 -0.20
C ILE A 416 -6.77 8.99 -0.08
N ALA A 417 -7.40 8.55 -1.16
CA ALA A 417 -8.03 7.24 -1.26
C ALA A 417 -7.18 6.30 -2.13
N PHE A 418 -6.98 5.06 -1.71
CA PHE A 418 -6.22 4.07 -2.47
C PHE A 418 -7.07 2.83 -2.74
N PHE A 419 -7.01 2.28 -3.95
CA PHE A 419 -7.63 1.00 -4.28
C PHE A 419 -6.62 0.00 -4.86
N HIS A 420 -6.49 -1.15 -4.20
CA HIS A 420 -5.57 -2.22 -4.58
C HIS A 420 -6.26 -3.27 -5.47
N HIS A 421 -5.87 -3.37 -6.75
CA HIS A 421 -6.53 -4.25 -7.74
C HIS A 421 -5.93 -5.66 -7.81
N THR A 422 -4.66 -5.78 -7.45
CA THR A 422 -4.00 -7.09 -7.36
C THR A 422 -4.28 -7.76 -6.02
N TYR A 423 -3.96 -9.06 -5.90
CA TYR A 423 -4.05 -9.73 -4.61
C TYR A 423 -3.10 -9.06 -3.60
N PHE A 424 -3.54 -8.88 -2.36
CA PHE A 424 -2.69 -8.41 -1.26
C PHE A 424 -2.30 -9.62 -0.39
N PRO A 425 -1.01 -10.01 -0.33
CA PRO A 425 -0.57 -11.27 0.27
C PRO A 425 -0.52 -11.19 1.80
N SER A 426 -0.41 -12.34 2.47
CA SER A 426 -0.24 -12.39 3.93
C SER A 426 1.07 -11.72 4.37
N ALA A 427 1.16 -11.39 5.66
CA ALA A 427 2.36 -10.77 6.25
C ALA A 427 3.63 -11.58 5.99
N ASP A 428 3.59 -12.91 6.09
CA ASP A 428 4.76 -13.77 5.84
C ASP A 428 5.33 -13.61 4.43
N THR A 429 4.47 -13.43 3.42
CA THR A 429 4.89 -13.22 2.03
C THR A 429 5.27 -11.77 1.79
N PHE A 430 4.48 -10.80 2.29
CA PHE A 430 4.76 -9.39 2.08
C PHE A 430 6.09 -8.97 2.73
N ASN A 431 6.41 -9.54 3.89
CA ASN A 431 7.63 -9.21 4.65
C ASN A 431 8.94 -9.65 3.96
N VAL A 432 8.85 -10.41 2.86
CA VAL A 432 10.00 -10.69 1.98
C VAL A 432 10.46 -9.43 1.24
N LEU A 433 9.59 -8.44 1.03
CA LEU A 433 9.95 -7.18 0.38
C LEU A 433 11.02 -6.43 1.22
N PRO A 434 12.14 -6.01 0.59
CA PRO A 434 13.16 -5.23 1.29
C PRO A 434 12.59 -3.92 1.86
N TRP A 435 11.85 -3.18 1.02
CA TRP A 435 11.30 -1.85 1.29
C TRP A 435 9.90 -1.88 1.93
N ARG A 436 9.56 -2.96 2.63
CA ARG A 436 8.22 -3.17 3.21
C ARG A 436 7.82 -2.06 4.18
N ARG A 437 8.78 -1.49 4.92
CA ARG A 437 8.52 -0.47 5.94
C ARG A 437 8.09 0.83 5.27
N GLU A 438 8.83 1.23 4.24
CA GLU A 438 8.61 2.41 3.42
C GLU A 438 7.28 2.33 2.67
N ILE A 439 6.98 1.16 2.07
CA ILE A 439 5.71 0.93 1.37
C ILE A 439 4.53 1.02 2.33
N VAL A 440 4.61 0.36 3.49
CA VAL A 440 3.54 0.39 4.49
C VAL A 440 3.38 1.79 5.06
N GLY A 441 4.47 2.46 5.42
CA GLY A 441 4.45 3.83 5.90
C GLY A 441 3.81 4.80 4.90
N SER A 442 4.08 4.62 3.60
CA SER A 442 3.39 5.38 2.55
C SER A 442 1.90 5.06 2.51
N LEU A 443 1.50 3.79 2.40
CA LEU A 443 0.08 3.41 2.37
C LEU A 443 -0.68 3.90 3.61
N LEU A 444 -0.02 3.95 4.76
CA LEU A 444 -0.56 4.50 6.01
C LEU A 444 -0.76 6.03 5.98
N GLN A 445 -0.40 6.74 4.90
CA GLN A 445 -0.75 8.16 4.67
C GLN A 445 -2.11 8.35 3.96
N CYS A 446 -2.71 7.26 3.48
CA CYS A 446 -4.06 7.26 2.94
C CYS A 446 -5.10 7.48 4.06
N ASP A 447 -6.25 8.06 3.69
CA ASP A 447 -7.41 8.19 4.58
C ASP A 447 -8.38 7.01 4.41
N TYR A 448 -8.35 6.37 3.24
CA TYR A 448 -9.12 5.16 2.95
C TYR A 448 -8.38 4.21 2.01
N ILE A 449 -8.35 2.91 2.33
CA ILE A 449 -7.74 1.87 1.50
C ILE A 449 -8.76 0.78 1.19
N GLY A 450 -9.05 0.59 -0.10
CA GLY A 450 -9.93 -0.48 -0.59
C GLY A 450 -9.17 -1.64 -1.22
N PHE A 451 -9.74 -2.83 -1.03
CA PHE A 451 -9.30 -4.08 -1.62
C PHE A 451 -10.49 -4.75 -2.34
N HIS A 452 -10.26 -5.85 -3.06
CA HIS A 452 -11.37 -6.60 -3.64
C HIS A 452 -12.13 -7.42 -2.60
N ILE A 453 -11.43 -8.09 -1.68
CA ILE A 453 -12.07 -9.03 -0.74
C ILE A 453 -11.65 -8.80 0.71
N PRO A 454 -12.49 -9.21 1.69
CA PRO A 454 -12.19 -9.04 3.12
C PRO A 454 -10.83 -9.59 3.54
N ARG A 455 -10.44 -10.76 3.03
CA ARG A 455 -9.14 -11.39 3.31
C ARG A 455 -7.94 -10.49 3.00
N GLN A 456 -8.02 -9.69 1.92
CA GLN A 456 -6.93 -8.79 1.53
C GLN A 456 -6.79 -7.61 2.50
N ALA A 457 -7.91 -7.11 3.04
CA ALA A 457 -7.90 -6.07 4.07
C ALA A 457 -7.28 -6.58 5.37
N GLU A 458 -7.64 -7.79 5.83
CA GLU A 458 -7.00 -8.38 7.02
C GLU A 458 -5.51 -8.66 6.81
N ASN A 459 -5.13 -9.15 5.62
CA ASN A 459 -3.73 -9.33 5.27
C ASN A 459 -2.96 -7.99 5.38
N PHE A 460 -3.56 -6.88 4.95
CA PHE A 460 -2.98 -5.54 5.13
C PHE A 460 -2.84 -5.15 6.60
N VAL A 461 -3.85 -5.40 7.43
CA VAL A 461 -3.76 -5.15 8.88
C VAL A 461 -2.61 -5.94 9.50
N ASP A 462 -2.46 -7.22 9.15
CA ASP A 462 -1.36 -8.07 9.65
C ASP A 462 0.02 -7.58 9.19
N VAL A 463 0.12 -7.10 7.94
CA VAL A 463 1.34 -6.44 7.44
C VAL A 463 1.66 -5.18 8.25
N VAL A 464 0.67 -4.33 8.52
CA VAL A 464 0.85 -3.10 9.30
C VAL A 464 1.35 -3.43 10.71
N ARG A 465 0.84 -4.48 11.36
CA ARG A 465 1.30 -4.93 12.70
C ARG A 465 2.81 -5.25 12.74
N GLY A 466 3.38 -5.67 11.61
CA GLY A 466 4.81 -5.95 11.49
C GLY A 466 5.69 -4.69 11.35
N VAL A 467 5.10 -3.52 11.13
CA VAL A 467 5.80 -2.26 10.85
C VAL A 467 5.52 -1.20 11.91
N ALA A 468 4.26 -1.10 12.38
CA ALA A 468 3.84 -0.07 13.34
C ALA A 468 2.82 -0.63 14.34
N PRO A 469 2.79 -0.11 15.58
CA PRO A 469 1.69 -0.37 16.50
C PRO A 469 0.39 0.19 15.90
N LEU A 470 -0.68 -0.59 15.96
CA LEU A 470 -1.99 -0.18 15.47
C LEU A 470 -3.08 -0.54 16.47
N THR A 471 -4.13 0.27 16.50
CA THR A 471 -5.38 -0.04 17.20
C THR A 471 -6.46 -0.34 16.18
N VAL A 472 -7.16 -1.47 16.34
CA VAL A 472 -8.36 -1.76 15.52
C VAL A 472 -9.53 -0.99 16.12
N LEU A 473 -10.11 -0.07 15.36
CA LEU A 473 -11.22 0.77 15.81
C LEU A 473 -12.59 0.16 15.47
N GLU A 474 -12.69 -0.55 14.34
CA GLU A 474 -13.96 -1.04 13.84
C GLU A 474 -13.80 -2.36 13.07
N ARG A 475 -14.78 -3.25 13.25
CA ARG A 475 -14.92 -4.51 12.51
C ARG A 475 -16.34 -4.69 12.01
N ARG A 476 -16.49 -5.44 10.92
CA ARG A 476 -17.78 -5.76 10.32
C ARG A 476 -17.85 -7.22 9.90
N ASN A 477 -19.02 -7.82 10.08
CA ASN A 477 -19.35 -9.13 9.51
C ASN A 477 -19.31 -9.09 7.96
N CYS A 478 -18.76 -10.14 7.37
CA CYS A 478 -18.63 -10.27 5.91
C CYS A 478 -19.90 -10.83 5.25
N ALA A 479 -20.69 -11.61 6.00
CA ALA A 479 -21.98 -12.13 5.56
C ALA A 479 -23.04 -11.00 5.46
N PRO A 480 -24.04 -11.14 4.57
CA PRO A 480 -24.25 -12.23 3.62
C PRO A 480 -23.51 -12.03 2.28
N ARG A 481 -22.78 -10.91 2.09
CA ARG A 481 -22.17 -10.57 0.81
C ARG A 481 -21.05 -11.52 0.40
N PHE A 482 -20.23 -11.94 1.37
CA PHE A 482 -19.09 -12.81 1.12
C PHE A 482 -19.26 -14.18 1.78
N LEU A 483 -18.66 -15.20 1.17
CA LEU A 483 -18.50 -16.52 1.77
C LEU A 483 -17.60 -16.41 3.01
N THR A 484 -18.09 -16.94 4.12
CA THR A 484 -17.38 -16.95 5.40
C THR A 484 -16.54 -18.22 5.57
N TYR A 485 -17.14 -19.39 5.32
CA TYR A 485 -16.51 -20.71 5.49
C TYR A 485 -16.59 -21.54 4.20
N GLY A 486 -15.68 -22.49 4.03
CA GLY A 486 -15.68 -23.44 2.91
C GLY A 486 -15.10 -22.91 1.59
N CYS A 487 -14.45 -21.74 1.62
CA CYS A 487 -13.69 -21.16 0.52
C CYS A 487 -12.33 -20.70 1.06
N ALA A 488 -11.23 -20.99 0.35
CA ALA A 488 -9.88 -20.65 0.81
C ALA A 488 -9.67 -19.14 1.08
N VAL A 489 -10.41 -18.27 0.38
CA VAL A 489 -10.35 -16.81 0.57
C VAL A 489 -11.51 -16.25 1.42
N GLY A 490 -12.38 -17.12 1.93
CA GLY A 490 -13.51 -16.74 2.77
C GLY A 490 -13.06 -16.20 4.14
N LEU A 491 -13.89 -15.34 4.74
CA LEU A 491 -13.63 -14.70 6.03
C LEU A 491 -14.95 -14.33 6.71
N ASP A 492 -15.04 -14.51 8.03
CA ASP A 492 -16.24 -14.21 8.84
C ASP A 492 -16.39 -12.72 9.14
N GLU A 493 -15.33 -12.07 9.61
CA GLU A 493 -15.29 -10.63 9.94
C GLU A 493 -14.04 -9.96 9.38
N MET A 494 -14.15 -8.66 9.07
CA MET A 494 -13.01 -7.84 8.62
C MET A 494 -12.95 -6.52 9.39
N THR A 495 -11.75 -6.01 9.53
CA THR A 495 -11.42 -4.68 10.04
C THR A 495 -11.82 -3.63 9.01
N THR A 496 -12.55 -2.60 9.46
CA THR A 496 -13.03 -1.49 8.62
C THR A 496 -12.43 -0.15 9.01
N ALA A 497 -11.77 -0.05 10.17
CA ALA A 497 -10.97 1.11 10.53
C ALA A 497 -9.84 0.74 11.51
N ILE A 498 -8.68 1.33 11.29
CA ILE A 498 -7.52 1.26 12.18
C ILE A 498 -7.06 2.66 12.59
N GLU A 499 -6.38 2.76 13.71
CA GLU A 499 -5.65 3.95 14.14
C GLU A 499 -4.15 3.64 14.17
N VAL A 500 -3.36 4.47 13.49
CA VAL A 500 -1.90 4.38 13.49
C VAL A 500 -1.33 5.79 13.61
N HIS A 501 -0.43 6.01 14.57
CA HIS A 501 0.17 7.32 14.85
C HIS A 501 -0.87 8.45 15.04
N GLY A 502 -2.01 8.14 15.65
CA GLY A 502 -3.10 9.09 15.89
C GLY A 502 -3.92 9.45 14.65
N ARG A 503 -3.70 8.79 13.50
CA ARG A 503 -4.54 8.94 12.30
C ARG A 503 -5.50 7.77 12.16
N ARG A 504 -6.76 8.05 11.90
CA ARG A 504 -7.75 7.05 11.51
C ARG A 504 -7.61 6.73 10.02
N ILE A 505 -7.59 5.44 9.69
CA ILE A 505 -7.53 4.95 8.31
C ILE A 505 -8.69 3.99 8.11
N GLY A 506 -9.57 4.30 7.16
CA GLY A 506 -10.67 3.42 6.78
C GLY A 506 -10.20 2.31 5.85
N LEU A 507 -10.76 1.11 6.01
CA LEU A 507 -10.48 -0.07 5.20
C LEU A 507 -11.79 -0.63 4.63
N GLY A 508 -11.72 -1.25 3.45
CA GLY A 508 -12.89 -1.96 2.93
C GLY A 508 -12.65 -2.91 1.77
N ALA A 509 -13.63 -3.80 1.58
CA ALA A 509 -13.68 -4.75 0.48
C ALA A 509 -14.76 -4.33 -0.53
N HIS A 510 -14.31 -3.97 -1.74
CA HIS A 510 -15.14 -3.55 -2.86
C HIS A 510 -14.72 -4.34 -4.12
N PRO A 511 -15.26 -5.54 -4.34
CA PRO A 511 -15.06 -6.30 -5.59
C PRO A 511 -15.47 -5.45 -6.78
N VAL A 512 -14.57 -5.30 -7.77
CA VAL A 512 -14.91 -4.59 -9.00
C VAL A 512 -16.04 -5.33 -9.73
N GLY A 513 -17.03 -4.57 -10.18
CA GLY A 513 -18.20 -5.09 -10.90
C GLY A 513 -17.99 -5.19 -12.41
N LEU A 514 -19.08 -5.37 -13.16
CA LEU A 514 -19.07 -5.37 -14.62
C LEU A 514 -20.00 -4.32 -15.23
N ASP A 515 -19.67 -3.88 -16.45
CA ASP A 515 -20.61 -3.18 -17.31
C ASP A 515 -21.54 -4.21 -17.99
N VAL A 516 -22.61 -4.57 -17.29
CA VAL A 516 -23.58 -5.59 -17.74
C VAL A 516 -24.32 -5.13 -19.01
N ASP A 517 -24.60 -3.83 -19.13
CA ASP A 517 -25.31 -3.27 -20.28
C ASP A 517 -24.50 -3.36 -21.57
N ARG A 518 -23.17 -3.31 -21.46
CA ARG A 518 -22.31 -3.57 -22.62
C ARG A 518 -22.43 -4.99 -23.14
N ILE A 519 -22.41 -6.00 -22.27
CA ILE A 519 -22.60 -7.40 -22.68
C ILE A 519 -23.98 -7.56 -23.31
N ARG A 520 -25.01 -6.96 -22.71
CA ARG A 520 -26.37 -6.93 -23.27
C ARG A 520 -26.41 -6.31 -24.67
N THR A 521 -25.70 -5.21 -24.89
CA THR A 521 -25.60 -4.55 -26.21
C THR A 521 -24.91 -5.44 -27.24
N ILE A 522 -23.81 -6.10 -26.87
CA ILE A 522 -23.08 -7.01 -27.76
C ILE A 522 -23.94 -8.22 -28.16
N LEU A 523 -24.67 -8.79 -27.21
CA LEU A 523 -25.57 -9.92 -27.46
C LEU A 523 -26.78 -9.54 -28.33
N ALA A 524 -27.17 -8.26 -28.34
CA ALA A 524 -28.22 -7.74 -29.20
C ALA A 524 -27.74 -7.37 -30.62
N ASP A 525 -26.43 -7.29 -30.88
CA ASP A 525 -25.90 -6.96 -32.22
C ASP A 525 -26.12 -8.14 -33.18
N PRO A 526 -26.88 -7.96 -34.28
CA PRO A 526 -27.15 -9.03 -35.26
C PRO A 526 -25.88 -9.70 -35.81
N ARG A 527 -24.78 -8.95 -35.95
CA ARG A 527 -23.50 -9.50 -36.45
C ARG A 527 -22.90 -10.50 -35.46
N THR A 528 -22.98 -10.19 -34.16
CA THR A 528 -22.54 -11.09 -33.09
C THR A 528 -23.41 -12.34 -33.06
N VAL A 529 -24.74 -12.20 -33.21
CA VAL A 529 -25.68 -13.32 -33.23
C VAL A 529 -25.40 -14.26 -34.42
N GLU A 530 -25.23 -13.70 -35.62
CA GLU A 530 -24.90 -14.47 -36.82
C GLU A 530 -23.56 -15.21 -36.66
N ARG A 531 -22.53 -14.50 -36.17
CA ARG A 531 -21.20 -15.08 -35.94
C ARG A 531 -21.23 -16.19 -34.89
N THR A 532 -21.95 -15.99 -33.78
CA THR A 532 -22.13 -17.00 -32.73
C THR A 532 -22.83 -18.25 -33.27
N THR A 533 -23.85 -18.06 -34.13
CA THR A 533 -24.57 -19.17 -34.77
C THR A 533 -23.66 -19.97 -35.69
N GLN A 534 -22.83 -19.30 -36.49
CA GLN A 534 -21.83 -19.94 -37.34
C GLN A 534 -20.82 -20.76 -36.52
N LEU A 535 -20.22 -20.13 -35.50
CA LEU A 535 -19.22 -20.80 -34.63
C LEU A 535 -19.82 -21.99 -33.88
N ARG A 536 -21.10 -21.90 -33.47
CA ARG A 536 -21.81 -23.01 -32.82
C ARG A 536 -21.99 -24.20 -33.76
N GLY A 537 -22.24 -23.96 -35.05
CA GLY A 537 -22.29 -25.00 -36.07
C GLY A 537 -20.96 -25.73 -36.26
N GLU A 538 -19.82 -25.03 -36.15
CA GLU A 538 -18.48 -25.65 -36.22
C GLU A 538 -18.16 -26.58 -35.04
N LEU A 539 -18.93 -26.50 -33.95
CA LEU A 539 -18.75 -27.27 -32.71
C LEU A 539 -19.91 -28.23 -32.44
N GLU A 540 -20.74 -28.50 -33.44
CA GLU A 540 -21.94 -29.32 -33.27
C GLU A 540 -21.62 -30.70 -32.67
N GLY A 541 -22.34 -31.08 -31.62
CA GLY A 541 -22.18 -32.35 -30.94
C GLY A 541 -21.00 -32.46 -29.95
N VAL A 542 -20.19 -31.40 -29.81
CA VAL A 542 -19.05 -31.35 -28.87
C VAL A 542 -19.31 -30.28 -27.81
N ARG A 543 -19.25 -30.66 -26.54
CA ARG A 543 -19.32 -29.71 -25.43
C ARG A 543 -18.04 -28.89 -25.33
N MET A 544 -18.17 -27.59 -25.15
CA MET A 544 -17.04 -26.67 -25.03
C MET A 544 -16.72 -26.41 -23.55
N ILE A 545 -15.48 -26.69 -23.17
CA ILE A 545 -14.86 -26.14 -21.96
C ILE A 545 -14.06 -24.91 -22.40
N LEU A 546 -14.26 -23.76 -21.76
CA LEU A 546 -13.63 -22.51 -22.13
C LEU A 546 -12.72 -22.00 -21.01
N SER A 547 -11.53 -21.57 -21.41
CA SER A 547 -10.60 -20.80 -20.59
C SER A 547 -10.17 -19.56 -21.36
N VAL A 548 -10.25 -18.39 -20.73
CA VAL A 548 -9.78 -17.11 -21.29
C VAL A 548 -8.90 -16.44 -20.25
N GLU A 549 -7.61 -16.33 -20.54
CA GLU A 549 -6.63 -15.77 -19.62
C GLU A 549 -5.45 -15.13 -20.35
N ARG A 550 -4.62 -14.40 -19.60
CA ARG A 550 -3.35 -13.87 -20.11
C ARG A 550 -2.24 -14.89 -19.82
N LEU A 551 -1.18 -14.89 -20.62
CA LEU A 551 0.04 -15.63 -20.31
C LEU A 551 0.63 -15.07 -19.02
N ASP A 552 0.46 -15.82 -17.94
CA ASP A 552 0.89 -15.44 -16.61
C ASP A 552 0.89 -16.68 -15.71
N TYR A 553 1.97 -16.91 -14.95
CA TYR A 553 2.10 -18.11 -14.10
C TYR A 553 1.06 -18.15 -12.98
N THR A 554 0.44 -17.01 -12.64
CA THR A 554 -0.64 -16.94 -11.66
C THR A 554 -1.94 -17.61 -12.14
N LYS A 555 -2.10 -17.81 -13.45
CA LYS A 555 -3.38 -18.25 -14.07
C LYS A 555 -3.59 -19.76 -14.08
N GLY A 556 -2.58 -20.54 -13.69
CA GLY A 556 -2.72 -21.99 -13.53
C GLY A 556 -3.00 -22.73 -14.84
N THR A 557 -2.61 -22.16 -16.00
CA THR A 557 -2.85 -22.75 -17.32
C THR A 557 -2.14 -24.10 -17.47
N LEU A 558 -0.96 -24.25 -16.86
CA LEU A 558 -0.20 -25.49 -16.86
C LEU A 558 -0.97 -26.60 -16.11
N GLU A 559 -1.37 -26.32 -14.87
CA GLU A 559 -2.11 -27.22 -13.98
C GLU A 559 -3.43 -27.64 -14.62
N LYS A 560 -4.13 -26.69 -15.26
CA LYS A 560 -5.36 -26.91 -16.02
C LYS A 560 -5.18 -27.90 -17.17
N LEU A 561 -4.13 -27.73 -17.98
CA LEU A 561 -3.86 -28.63 -19.10
C LEU A 561 -3.49 -30.04 -18.61
N LEU A 562 -2.72 -30.16 -17.53
CA LEU A 562 -2.40 -31.44 -16.91
C LEU A 562 -3.65 -32.14 -16.36
N ALA A 563 -4.54 -31.40 -15.69
CA ALA A 563 -5.80 -31.93 -15.19
C ALA A 563 -6.75 -32.36 -16.32
N PHE A 564 -6.75 -31.64 -17.46
CA PHE A 564 -7.53 -32.02 -18.64
C PHE A 564 -6.98 -33.28 -19.32
N GLU A 565 -5.65 -33.42 -19.40
CA GLU A 565 -5.02 -34.63 -19.89
C GLU A 565 -5.41 -35.84 -19.03
N ARG A 566 -5.33 -35.69 -17.71
CA ARG A 566 -5.75 -36.70 -16.74
C ARG A 566 -7.23 -37.07 -16.88
N LEU A 567 -8.11 -36.07 -17.06
CA LEU A 567 -9.54 -36.31 -17.32
C LEU A 567 -9.75 -37.20 -18.54
N LEU A 568 -9.02 -36.95 -19.64
CA LEU A 568 -9.15 -37.75 -20.87
C LEU A 568 -8.59 -39.17 -20.71
N ASP A 569 -7.60 -39.38 -19.84
CA ASP A 569 -7.09 -40.71 -19.50
C ASP A 569 -8.10 -41.49 -18.63
N GLU A 570 -8.68 -40.85 -17.62
CA GLU A 570 -9.61 -41.48 -16.67
C GLU A 570 -11.01 -41.70 -17.26
N HIS A 571 -11.42 -40.87 -18.22
CA HIS A 571 -12.77 -40.88 -18.81
C HIS A 571 -12.78 -40.99 -20.34
N PRO A 572 -12.46 -42.18 -20.90
CA PRO A 572 -12.50 -42.42 -22.35
C PRO A 572 -13.87 -42.16 -22.99
N GLU A 573 -14.96 -42.21 -22.22
CA GLU A 573 -16.30 -41.90 -22.68
C GLU A 573 -16.48 -40.44 -23.11
N LEU A 574 -15.59 -39.54 -22.71
CA LEU A 574 -15.60 -38.12 -23.09
C LEU A 574 -14.89 -37.86 -24.43
N HIS A 575 -14.15 -38.83 -24.97
CA HIS A 575 -13.44 -38.66 -26.24
C HIS A 575 -14.43 -38.33 -27.36
N ARG A 576 -14.12 -37.29 -28.15
CA ARG A 576 -14.98 -36.70 -29.20
C ARG A 576 -16.28 -36.07 -28.71
N LYS A 577 -16.52 -35.97 -27.40
CA LYS A 577 -17.69 -35.31 -26.81
C LYS A 577 -17.36 -34.00 -26.13
N VAL A 578 -16.10 -33.78 -25.76
CA VAL A 578 -15.64 -32.54 -25.11
C VAL A 578 -14.40 -32.00 -25.80
N SER A 579 -14.25 -30.68 -25.83
CA SER A 579 -13.03 -30.00 -26.24
C SER A 579 -12.75 -28.83 -25.32
N LEU A 580 -11.49 -28.66 -24.92
CA LEU A 580 -10.99 -27.49 -24.20
C LEU A 580 -10.56 -26.41 -25.21
N LEU A 581 -11.23 -25.27 -25.20
CA LEU A 581 -10.81 -24.07 -25.92
C LEU A 581 -10.10 -23.14 -24.94
N THR A 582 -8.83 -22.83 -25.19
CA THR A 582 -8.02 -21.94 -24.36
C THR A 582 -7.57 -20.75 -25.18
N VAL A 583 -8.03 -19.56 -24.80
CA VAL A 583 -7.56 -18.28 -25.32
C VAL A 583 -6.54 -17.73 -24.34
N CYS A 584 -5.27 -17.69 -24.77
CA CYS A 584 -4.16 -17.18 -23.98
C CYS A 584 -3.64 -15.90 -24.64
N VAL A 585 -3.84 -14.76 -23.99
CA VAL A 585 -3.36 -13.47 -24.51
C VAL A 585 -1.86 -13.33 -24.21
N PRO A 586 -1.01 -13.09 -25.22
CA PRO A 586 0.44 -12.94 -25.02
C PRO A 586 0.80 -11.81 -24.07
N ALA A 587 1.92 -11.96 -23.35
CA ALA A 587 2.54 -10.85 -22.64
C ALA A 587 3.17 -9.83 -23.62
N ALA A 588 3.58 -8.67 -23.12
CA ALA A 588 4.37 -7.75 -23.94
C ALA A 588 5.71 -8.41 -24.32
N ALA A 589 6.22 -8.15 -25.52
CA ALA A 589 7.41 -8.84 -26.06
C ALA A 589 8.67 -8.66 -25.18
N GLU A 590 8.73 -7.58 -24.40
CA GLU A 590 9.83 -7.29 -23.49
C GLU A 590 9.73 -8.02 -22.13
N MET A 591 8.63 -8.74 -21.87
CA MET A 591 8.40 -9.48 -20.62
C MET A 591 8.85 -10.94 -20.71
N THR A 592 10.17 -11.14 -20.71
CA THR A 592 10.81 -12.47 -20.88
C THR A 592 10.59 -13.44 -19.72
N VAL A 593 10.11 -12.96 -18.56
CA VAL A 593 9.78 -13.79 -17.38
C VAL A 593 8.74 -14.88 -17.67
N TYR A 594 8.00 -14.78 -18.78
CA TYR A 594 6.96 -15.74 -19.16
C TYR A 594 7.37 -16.74 -20.25
N ASP A 595 8.58 -16.63 -20.83
CA ASP A 595 8.99 -17.42 -22.01
C ASP A 595 9.03 -18.93 -21.72
N GLU A 596 9.51 -19.32 -20.53
CA GLU A 596 9.55 -20.72 -20.10
C GLU A 596 8.14 -21.30 -19.95
N LEU A 597 7.24 -20.53 -19.32
CA LEU A 597 5.84 -20.94 -19.14
C LEU A 597 5.15 -21.11 -20.50
N GLN A 598 5.36 -20.19 -21.44
CA GLN A 598 4.81 -20.31 -22.79
C GLN A 598 5.26 -21.62 -23.44
N THR A 599 6.57 -21.91 -23.39
CA THR A 599 7.15 -23.13 -23.95
C THR A 599 6.51 -24.39 -23.36
N GLN A 600 6.34 -24.42 -22.03
CA GLN A 600 5.71 -25.55 -21.32
C GLN A 600 4.24 -25.75 -21.73
N ILE A 601 3.48 -24.66 -21.85
CA ILE A 601 2.08 -24.68 -22.29
C ILE A 601 1.98 -25.25 -23.71
N GLU A 602 2.77 -24.73 -24.66
CA GLU A 602 2.76 -25.17 -26.05
C GLU A 602 3.14 -26.66 -26.18
N GLN A 603 4.13 -27.12 -25.42
CA GLN A 603 4.53 -28.53 -25.39
C GLN A 603 3.41 -29.44 -24.89
N ILE A 604 2.70 -29.06 -23.83
CA ILE A 604 1.61 -29.88 -23.28
C ILE A 604 0.39 -29.87 -24.20
N VAL A 605 0.06 -28.73 -24.81
CA VAL A 605 -0.98 -28.67 -25.85
C VAL A 605 -0.64 -29.64 -26.98
N GLY A 606 0.61 -29.62 -27.46
CA GLY A 606 1.10 -30.54 -28.49
C GLY A 606 1.02 -32.00 -28.04
N ARG A 607 1.40 -32.31 -26.80
CA ARG A 607 1.32 -33.65 -26.21
C ARG A 607 -0.11 -34.18 -26.16
N ILE A 608 -1.04 -33.41 -25.59
CA ILE A 608 -2.45 -33.81 -25.46
C ILE A 608 -3.05 -34.04 -26.84
N ASN A 609 -2.87 -33.10 -27.77
CA ASN A 609 -3.41 -33.23 -29.11
C ASN A 609 -2.76 -34.40 -29.86
N GLY A 610 -1.46 -34.64 -29.71
CA GLY A 610 -0.77 -35.78 -30.33
C GLY A 610 -1.28 -37.15 -29.83
N ARG A 611 -1.66 -37.24 -28.55
CA ARG A 611 -2.20 -38.47 -27.94
C ARG A 611 -3.66 -38.74 -28.29
N PHE A 612 -4.52 -37.72 -28.20
CA PHE A 612 -5.98 -37.94 -28.20
C PHE A 612 -6.70 -37.50 -29.48
N SER A 613 -6.09 -36.68 -30.34
CA SER A 613 -6.79 -36.17 -31.53
C SER A 613 -7.28 -37.27 -32.46
N ARG A 614 -8.35 -36.96 -33.21
CA ARG A 614 -8.87 -37.73 -34.34
C ARG A 614 -9.00 -36.77 -35.52
N VAL A 615 -9.20 -37.31 -36.73
CA VAL A 615 -9.31 -36.51 -37.97
C VAL A 615 -10.32 -35.37 -37.85
N ASN A 616 -11.42 -35.57 -37.12
CA ASN A 616 -12.49 -34.60 -36.93
C ASN A 616 -12.60 -34.06 -35.50
N TRP A 617 -11.62 -34.29 -34.62
CA TRP A 617 -11.69 -33.85 -33.23
C TRP A 617 -10.31 -33.51 -32.67
N ALA A 618 -10.17 -32.26 -32.23
CA ALA A 618 -9.04 -31.80 -31.44
C ALA A 618 -9.48 -31.65 -29.96
N PRO A 619 -8.86 -32.36 -29.01
CA PRO A 619 -9.15 -32.22 -27.59
C PRO A 619 -8.86 -30.81 -27.08
N VAL A 620 -7.75 -30.19 -27.51
CA VAL A 620 -7.37 -28.83 -27.09
C VAL A 620 -7.29 -27.90 -28.30
N LYS A 621 -8.03 -26.80 -28.25
CA LYS A 621 -8.00 -25.69 -29.21
C LYS A 621 -7.33 -24.48 -28.54
N PHE A 622 -6.04 -24.32 -28.77
CA PHE A 622 -5.24 -23.26 -28.15
C PHE A 622 -5.06 -22.07 -29.09
N PHE A 623 -5.43 -20.89 -28.62
CA PHE A 623 -5.28 -19.62 -29.34
C PHE A 623 -4.36 -18.70 -28.56
N PHE A 624 -3.14 -18.48 -29.07
CA PHE A 624 -2.16 -17.57 -28.49
C PHE A 624 -2.24 -16.18 -29.15
N ARG A 625 -3.33 -15.46 -28.88
CA ARG A 625 -3.60 -14.12 -29.42
C ARG A 625 -4.68 -13.41 -28.61
N ALA A 626 -4.69 -12.08 -28.67
CA ALA A 626 -5.85 -11.32 -28.23
C ALA A 626 -7.03 -11.53 -29.19
N LEU A 627 -8.23 -11.68 -28.65
CA LEU A 627 -9.48 -11.69 -29.41
C LEU A 627 -10.26 -10.40 -29.13
N PRO A 628 -11.00 -9.86 -30.12
CA PRO A 628 -11.97 -8.81 -29.88
C PRO A 628 -12.98 -9.23 -28.80
N PHE A 629 -13.43 -8.29 -27.98
CA PHE A 629 -14.29 -8.61 -26.84
C PHE A 629 -15.62 -9.22 -27.28
N GLU A 630 -16.16 -8.81 -28.42
CA GLU A 630 -17.40 -9.35 -29.01
C GLU A 630 -17.25 -10.83 -29.39
N GLU A 631 -16.05 -11.24 -29.86
CA GLU A 631 -15.74 -12.64 -30.11
C GLU A 631 -15.65 -13.43 -28.80
N VAL A 632 -15.03 -12.85 -27.76
CA VAL A 632 -14.95 -13.48 -26.44
C VAL A 632 -16.35 -13.66 -25.83
N VAL A 633 -17.22 -12.66 -25.93
CA VAL A 633 -18.63 -12.78 -25.49
C VAL A 633 -19.35 -13.89 -26.26
N SER A 634 -19.13 -14.00 -27.57
CA SER A 634 -19.68 -15.09 -28.38
C SER A 634 -19.24 -16.46 -27.83
N LEU A 635 -17.94 -16.62 -27.52
CA LEU A 635 -17.41 -17.84 -26.90
C LEU A 635 -18.03 -18.11 -25.51
N TYR A 636 -18.22 -17.08 -24.68
CA TYR A 636 -18.90 -17.23 -23.38
C TYR A 636 -20.28 -17.84 -23.53
N THR A 637 -21.10 -17.41 -24.51
CA THR A 637 -22.45 -17.99 -24.73
C THR A 637 -22.45 -19.42 -25.26
N MET A 638 -21.32 -19.87 -25.82
CA MET A 638 -21.17 -21.20 -26.39
C MET A 638 -20.60 -22.21 -25.40
N ALA A 639 -19.89 -21.74 -24.37
CA ALA A 639 -19.22 -22.61 -23.41
C ALA A 639 -20.20 -23.32 -22.47
N ASP A 640 -20.12 -24.65 -22.44
CA ASP A 640 -20.87 -25.49 -21.49
C ASP A 640 -20.23 -25.41 -20.08
N VAL A 641 -18.91 -25.29 -20.01
CA VAL A 641 -18.16 -25.09 -18.77
C VAL A 641 -17.17 -23.96 -18.94
N MET A 642 -17.21 -22.95 -18.08
CA MET A 642 -16.13 -21.97 -17.93
C MET A 642 -15.18 -22.44 -16.84
N TRP A 643 -13.90 -22.58 -17.17
CA TRP A 643 -12.91 -23.17 -16.27
C TRP A 643 -11.81 -22.16 -15.91
N ILE A 644 -12.06 -21.42 -14.83
CA ILE A 644 -11.20 -20.34 -14.33
C ILE A 644 -10.44 -20.82 -13.11
N THR A 645 -9.19 -21.24 -13.30
CA THR A 645 -8.40 -21.92 -12.26
C THR A 645 -7.09 -21.22 -11.91
N PRO A 646 -7.07 -19.89 -11.67
CA PRO A 646 -5.83 -19.21 -11.27
C PRO A 646 -5.34 -19.75 -9.92
N LEU A 647 -4.03 -19.94 -9.80
CA LEU A 647 -3.35 -20.27 -8.55
C LEU A 647 -3.48 -19.14 -7.53
N ARG A 648 -3.53 -17.89 -8.01
CA ARG A 648 -3.85 -16.70 -7.22
C ARG A 648 -4.40 -15.61 -8.13
N ASP A 649 -5.48 -14.94 -7.72
CA ASP A 649 -6.02 -13.80 -8.46
C ASP A 649 -6.64 -12.77 -7.51
N GLY A 650 -6.42 -11.49 -7.78
CA GLY A 650 -6.99 -10.41 -6.97
C GLY A 650 -8.52 -10.43 -6.95
N LEU A 651 -9.13 -10.74 -8.11
CA LEU A 651 -10.58 -10.89 -8.28
C LEU A 651 -10.93 -11.92 -9.37
N ASN A 652 -10.64 -11.59 -10.63
CA ASN A 652 -11.07 -12.28 -11.88
C ASN A 652 -12.42 -11.81 -12.46
N LEU A 653 -12.39 -10.83 -13.37
CA LEU A 653 -13.58 -10.32 -14.06
C LEU A 653 -14.14 -11.26 -15.12
N VAL A 654 -13.29 -12.09 -15.74
CA VAL A 654 -13.70 -13.09 -16.75
C VAL A 654 -14.77 -14.03 -16.19
N ALA A 655 -14.65 -14.44 -14.93
CA ALA A 655 -15.67 -15.25 -14.25
C ALA A 655 -17.04 -14.55 -14.22
N LYS A 656 -17.07 -13.25 -13.87
CA LYS A 656 -18.30 -12.45 -13.87
C LYS A 656 -18.84 -12.27 -15.29
N GLU A 657 -17.97 -12.08 -16.28
CA GLU A 657 -18.36 -11.82 -17.67
C GLU A 657 -19.06 -13.03 -18.27
N TYR A 658 -18.52 -14.22 -18.00
CA TYR A 658 -19.13 -15.48 -18.39
C TYR A 658 -20.54 -15.64 -17.81
N VAL A 659 -20.71 -15.39 -16.51
CA VAL A 659 -22.00 -15.48 -15.82
C VAL A 659 -23.03 -14.54 -16.48
N ALA A 660 -22.65 -13.28 -16.72
CA ALA A 660 -23.50 -12.31 -17.37
C ALA A 660 -23.88 -12.73 -18.80
N ALA A 661 -22.91 -13.13 -19.62
CA ALA A 661 -23.16 -13.55 -21.00
C ALA A 661 -24.05 -14.80 -21.09
N GLN A 662 -23.87 -15.77 -20.19
CA GLN A 662 -24.70 -16.97 -20.14
C GLN A 662 -26.15 -16.64 -19.78
N VAL A 663 -26.42 -15.89 -18.70
CA VAL A 663 -27.81 -15.58 -18.32
C VAL A 663 -28.50 -14.70 -19.35
N LEU A 664 -27.82 -13.65 -19.83
CA LEU A 664 -28.40 -12.72 -20.81
C LEU A 664 -28.70 -13.38 -22.18
N SER A 665 -28.02 -14.48 -22.51
CA SER A 665 -28.28 -15.26 -23.73
C SER A 665 -29.20 -16.47 -23.52
N GLY A 666 -29.74 -16.68 -22.31
CA GLY A 666 -30.56 -17.84 -21.99
C GLY A 666 -29.78 -19.15 -21.90
N GLY A 667 -28.47 -19.07 -21.69
CA GLY A 667 -27.56 -20.18 -21.49
C GLY A 667 -27.76 -20.92 -20.17
N ARG A 668 -27.02 -22.03 -20.03
CA ARG A 668 -27.11 -22.97 -18.90
C ARG A 668 -25.77 -23.60 -18.55
N GLY A 669 -24.68 -22.90 -18.84
CA GLY A 669 -23.34 -23.39 -18.57
C GLY A 669 -22.97 -23.33 -17.09
N VAL A 670 -21.84 -23.95 -16.75
CA VAL A 670 -21.33 -24.09 -15.38
C VAL A 670 -20.03 -23.31 -15.21
N LEU A 671 -19.93 -22.50 -14.17
CA LEU A 671 -18.67 -21.86 -13.76
C LEU A 671 -17.93 -22.77 -12.77
N VAL A 672 -16.76 -23.25 -13.17
CA VAL A 672 -15.76 -23.85 -12.28
C VAL A 672 -14.72 -22.79 -11.96
N LEU A 673 -14.54 -22.48 -10.68
CA LEU A 673 -13.76 -21.34 -10.23
C LEU A 673 -12.75 -21.74 -9.15
N SER A 674 -11.51 -21.29 -9.28
CA SER A 674 -10.49 -21.43 -8.24
C SER A 674 -10.96 -20.80 -6.93
N GLU A 675 -10.81 -21.51 -5.83
CA GLU A 675 -11.01 -20.95 -4.48
C GLU A 675 -9.99 -19.87 -4.10
N PHE A 676 -8.95 -19.66 -4.90
CA PHE A 676 -7.92 -18.62 -4.73
C PHE A 676 -8.12 -17.41 -5.65
N ALA A 677 -9.21 -17.35 -6.41
CA ALA A 677 -9.65 -16.14 -7.10
C ALA A 677 -10.51 -15.29 -6.17
N GLY A 678 -10.26 -13.97 -6.09
CA GLY A 678 -11.09 -13.10 -5.25
C GLY A 678 -12.60 -13.15 -5.56
N ALA A 679 -12.98 -13.42 -6.81
CA ALA A 679 -14.38 -13.58 -7.20
C ALA A 679 -15.06 -14.76 -6.48
N ALA A 680 -14.31 -15.79 -6.05
CA ALA A 680 -14.84 -16.91 -5.28
C ALA A 680 -15.38 -16.48 -3.91
N ALA A 681 -14.88 -15.37 -3.35
CA ALA A 681 -15.41 -14.84 -2.10
C ALA A 681 -16.83 -14.28 -2.22
N GLU A 682 -17.26 -13.87 -3.42
CA GLU A 682 -18.57 -13.20 -3.64
C GLU A 682 -19.52 -14.06 -4.48
N LEU A 683 -19.01 -14.90 -5.40
CA LEU A 683 -19.80 -15.64 -6.39
C LEU A 683 -20.40 -16.95 -5.83
N HIS A 684 -21.48 -16.82 -5.07
CA HIS A 684 -22.24 -17.96 -4.55
C HIS A 684 -22.88 -18.73 -5.71
N GLY A 685 -22.60 -20.03 -5.79
CA GLY A 685 -23.13 -20.93 -6.83
C GLY A 685 -22.06 -21.57 -7.74
N ALA A 686 -20.84 -21.01 -7.78
CA ALA A 686 -19.73 -21.58 -8.54
C ALA A 686 -19.34 -22.97 -8.02
N VAL A 687 -18.83 -23.84 -8.91
CA VAL A 687 -18.15 -25.07 -8.50
C VAL A 687 -16.72 -24.71 -8.14
N LEU A 688 -16.46 -24.57 -6.83
CA LEU A 688 -15.12 -24.24 -6.35
C LEU A 688 -14.15 -25.40 -6.58
N THR A 689 -12.91 -25.08 -6.90
CA THR A 689 -11.83 -26.06 -7.09
C THR A 689 -10.51 -25.54 -6.55
N ASN A 690 -9.66 -26.46 -6.07
CA ASN A 690 -8.30 -26.18 -5.66
C ASN A 690 -7.34 -26.42 -6.84
N PRO A 691 -6.78 -25.38 -7.48
CA PRO A 691 -5.87 -25.52 -8.61
C PRO A 691 -4.50 -26.13 -8.26
N HIS A 692 -4.16 -26.25 -6.97
CA HIS A 692 -2.95 -26.95 -6.52
C HIS A 692 -3.15 -28.46 -6.40
N ASP A 693 -4.39 -28.96 -6.49
CA ASP A 693 -4.72 -30.37 -6.50
C ASP A 693 -5.25 -30.78 -7.89
N THR A 694 -4.41 -31.45 -8.67
CA THR A 694 -4.79 -31.97 -9.98
C THR A 694 -5.97 -32.94 -9.90
N ALA A 695 -6.12 -33.71 -8.81
CA ALA A 695 -7.25 -34.63 -8.65
C ALA A 695 -8.57 -33.87 -8.44
N ASP A 696 -8.57 -32.83 -7.61
CA ASP A 696 -9.75 -31.97 -7.44
C ASP A 696 -10.08 -31.23 -8.74
N LEU A 697 -9.10 -30.65 -9.43
CA LEU A 697 -9.32 -30.01 -10.75
C LEU A 697 -10.02 -30.95 -11.74
N THR A 698 -9.53 -32.19 -11.87
CA THR A 698 -10.12 -33.21 -12.73
C THR A 698 -11.54 -33.56 -12.27
N ALA A 699 -11.74 -33.81 -10.98
CA ALA A 699 -13.04 -34.20 -10.42
C ALA A 699 -14.10 -33.10 -10.55
N ARG A 700 -13.74 -31.84 -10.30
CA ARG A 700 -14.65 -30.67 -10.41
C ARG A 700 -15.00 -30.36 -11.85
N LEU A 701 -14.04 -30.51 -12.77
CA LEU A 701 -14.34 -30.41 -14.19
C LEU A 701 -15.29 -31.53 -14.66
N TYR A 702 -15.04 -32.77 -14.24
CA TYR A 702 -15.95 -33.88 -14.55
C TYR A 702 -17.36 -33.64 -13.99
N GLN A 703 -17.45 -33.20 -12.73
CA GLN A 703 -18.71 -32.82 -12.09
C GLN A 703 -19.45 -31.75 -12.90
N ALA A 704 -18.74 -30.69 -13.35
CA ALA A 704 -19.33 -29.62 -14.14
C ALA A 704 -19.83 -30.10 -15.51
N ILE A 705 -19.06 -30.96 -16.18
CA ILE A 705 -19.47 -31.59 -17.44
C ILE A 705 -20.71 -32.48 -17.21
N ALA A 706 -20.77 -33.23 -16.13
CA ALA A 706 -21.87 -34.14 -15.84
C ALA A 706 -23.11 -33.47 -15.20
N MET A 707 -23.04 -32.17 -14.90
CA MET A 707 -24.06 -31.47 -14.12
C MET A 707 -25.44 -31.49 -14.79
N ASN A 708 -26.49 -31.71 -13.99
CA ASN A 708 -27.86 -31.65 -14.47
C ASN A 708 -28.20 -30.21 -14.92
N PRO A 709 -28.85 -30.02 -16.09
CA PRO A 709 -29.26 -28.70 -16.57
C PRO A 709 -30.04 -27.84 -15.57
N ALA A 710 -30.90 -28.43 -14.74
CA ALA A 710 -31.69 -27.70 -13.75
C ALA A 710 -30.81 -27.18 -12.60
N GLU A 711 -29.82 -27.95 -12.16
CA GLU A 711 -28.85 -27.51 -11.15
C GLU A 711 -27.96 -26.40 -11.73
N ALA A 712 -27.43 -26.59 -12.93
CA ALA A 712 -26.59 -25.61 -13.61
C ALA A 712 -27.31 -24.26 -13.77
N GLN A 713 -28.57 -24.29 -14.22
CA GLN A 713 -29.39 -23.08 -14.34
C GLN A 713 -29.68 -22.43 -12.98
N SER A 714 -29.89 -23.22 -11.92
CA SER A 714 -30.10 -22.68 -10.58
C SER A 714 -28.88 -21.93 -10.07
N ARG A 715 -27.69 -22.56 -10.15
CA ARG A 715 -26.40 -21.96 -9.77
C ARG A 715 -26.11 -20.70 -10.57
N LEU A 716 -26.35 -20.74 -11.87
CA LEU A 716 -26.10 -19.62 -12.76
C LEU A 716 -26.99 -18.40 -12.43
N ARG A 717 -28.26 -18.61 -12.05
CA ARG A 717 -29.14 -17.53 -11.59
C ARG A 717 -28.67 -16.89 -10.29
N GLU A 718 -28.20 -17.70 -9.34
CA GLU A 718 -27.63 -17.21 -8.08
C GLU A 718 -26.41 -16.34 -8.34
N LEU A 719 -25.47 -16.83 -9.16
CA LEU A 719 -24.28 -16.10 -9.60
C LEU A 719 -24.65 -14.77 -10.28
N PHE A 720 -25.63 -14.78 -11.19
CA PHE A 720 -26.00 -13.58 -11.93
C PHE A 720 -26.69 -12.53 -11.06
N ALA A 721 -27.51 -12.92 -10.08
CA ALA A 721 -28.11 -11.96 -9.15
C ALA A 721 -27.04 -11.14 -8.42
N ILE A 722 -25.91 -11.77 -8.06
CA ILE A 722 -24.76 -11.08 -7.46
C ILE A 722 -24.07 -10.16 -8.46
N VAL A 723 -23.80 -10.63 -9.68
CA VAL A 723 -23.11 -9.86 -10.74
C VAL A 723 -23.94 -8.66 -11.20
N GLU A 724 -25.25 -8.81 -11.33
CA GLU A 724 -26.18 -7.76 -11.74
C GLU A 724 -26.35 -6.69 -10.66
N HIS A 725 -26.41 -7.09 -9.38
CA HIS A 725 -26.50 -6.13 -8.29
C HIS A 725 -25.19 -5.38 -8.03
N ASN A 726 -24.06 -6.11 -8.02
CA ASN A 726 -22.73 -5.55 -7.79
C ASN A 726 -22.05 -5.19 -9.12
N ASP A 727 -22.75 -4.40 -9.93
CA ASP A 727 -22.24 -3.91 -11.20
C ASP A 727 -21.11 -2.89 -11.00
N ILE A 728 -20.56 -2.44 -12.11
CA ILE A 728 -19.40 -1.55 -12.10
C ILE A 728 -19.70 -0.15 -11.53
N ARG A 729 -20.95 0.30 -11.60
CA ARG A 729 -21.39 1.58 -11.04
C ARG A 729 -21.54 1.47 -9.53
N MET A 730 -22.15 0.39 -9.06
CA MET A 730 -22.30 0.09 -7.63
C MET A 730 -20.94 -0.01 -6.93
N TRP A 731 -19.94 -0.64 -7.57
CA TRP A 731 -18.56 -0.63 -7.05
C TRP A 731 -18.04 0.79 -6.81
N GLY A 732 -18.23 1.66 -7.81
CA GLY A 732 -17.72 3.01 -7.77
C GLY A 732 -18.40 3.90 -6.72
N GLU A 733 -19.72 3.86 -6.69
CA GLU A 733 -20.54 4.60 -5.72
C GLU A 733 -20.25 4.12 -4.29
N ALA A 734 -20.25 2.81 -4.05
CA ALA A 734 -19.99 2.24 -2.74
C ALA A 734 -18.57 2.57 -2.21
N PHE A 735 -17.56 2.61 -3.10
CA PHE A 735 -16.22 2.99 -2.70
C PHE A 735 -16.16 4.47 -2.28
N ILE A 736 -16.65 5.39 -3.10
CA ILE A 736 -16.61 6.83 -2.80
C ILE A 736 -17.45 7.16 -1.55
N ASP A 737 -18.60 6.52 -1.38
CA ASP A 737 -19.41 6.72 -0.18
C ASP A 737 -18.70 6.20 1.08
N ALA A 738 -17.94 5.10 0.97
CA ALA A 738 -17.10 4.62 2.07
C ALA A 738 -15.95 5.58 2.40
N VAL A 739 -15.30 6.17 1.38
CA VAL A 739 -14.27 7.21 1.57
C VAL A 739 -14.87 8.40 2.32
N ARG A 740 -16.01 8.94 1.86
CA ARG A 740 -16.69 10.07 2.51
C ARG A 740 -17.09 9.75 3.95
N SER A 741 -17.61 8.56 4.19
CA SER A 741 -18.04 8.12 5.53
C SER A 741 -16.86 7.97 6.49
N SER A 742 -15.73 7.44 6.00
CA SER A 742 -14.49 7.31 6.80
C SER A 742 -13.96 8.67 7.23
N LEU A 743 -13.94 9.64 6.30
CA LEU A 743 -13.48 11.00 6.56
C LEU A 743 -14.39 11.73 7.55
N ALA A 744 -15.72 11.61 7.41
CA ALA A 744 -16.65 12.21 8.35
C ALA A 744 -16.51 11.63 9.78
N ALA A 745 -16.19 10.34 9.89
CA ALA A 745 -15.93 9.71 11.18
C ALA A 745 -14.61 10.20 11.83
N ASP A 746 -13.60 10.50 11.02
CA ASP A 746 -12.34 11.07 11.49
C ASP A 746 -12.52 12.52 11.99
N GLU A 747 -13.18 13.37 11.20
CA GLU A 747 -13.53 14.74 11.61
C GLU A 747 -14.31 14.76 12.94
N ALA A 748 -15.29 13.86 13.10
CA ALA A 748 -16.05 13.74 14.34
C ALA A 748 -15.21 13.24 15.53
N ALA A 749 -14.20 12.40 15.30
CA ALA A 749 -13.29 11.93 16.34
C ALA A 749 -12.34 13.05 16.81
N VAL A 750 -11.80 13.83 15.87
CA VAL A 750 -10.94 15.00 16.16
C VAL A 750 -11.70 16.05 16.98
N VAL A 751 -12.95 16.35 16.63
CA VAL A 751 -13.79 17.29 17.40
C VAL A 751 -14.04 16.79 18.82
N LYS A 752 -14.33 15.49 19.01
CA LYS A 752 -14.53 14.94 20.36
C LYS A 752 -13.26 14.98 21.21
N GLN A 753 -12.09 14.75 20.61
CA GLN A 753 -10.82 14.85 21.31
C GLN A 753 -10.52 16.30 21.72
N SER A 754 -10.77 17.28 20.84
CA SER A 754 -10.55 18.69 21.17
C SER A 754 -11.52 19.21 22.24
N GLU A 755 -12.79 18.78 22.22
CA GLU A 755 -13.76 19.07 23.28
C GLU A 755 -13.35 18.43 24.62
N ALA A 756 -12.82 17.21 24.62
CA ALA A 756 -12.34 16.54 25.83
C ALA A 756 -11.06 17.15 26.41
N LEU A 757 -10.21 17.77 25.58
CA LEU A 757 -9.02 18.52 26.01
C LEU A 757 -9.35 19.92 26.53
N ALA A 758 -10.48 20.50 26.10
CA ALA A 758 -10.95 21.82 26.53
C ALA A 758 -11.80 21.80 27.81
N ALA A 759 -12.28 20.63 28.23
CA ALA A 759 -13.06 20.38 29.44
C ALA A 759 -12.16 19.91 30.60
#